data_AF-A0A6N7L2V1-F1
#
_entry.id   AF-A0A6N7L2V1-F1
#
_cell.length_a   1.000
_cell.length_b   1.000
_cell.length_c   1.000
_cell.angle_alpha   90.00
_cell.angle_beta   90.00
_cell.angle_gamma   90.00
#
_symmetry.space_group_name_H-M   'P 1'
#
loop_
_entity.id
_entity.type
_entity.pdbx_description
1 polymer ?
#
loop_
_entity_poly.entity_id
_entity_poly.type
_entity_poly.pdbx_seq_one_letter_code
_entity_poly.pdbx_strand_id
1 'polypeptide(L)'
;MSTTDTSIDELEKLLDAGAVLPAGTVLGAGRPDSAADVLTARAYTHPALGERRVVRLVPGALGSAEDLTLDCLLGLIPDGEPAEVGQVRQEPLGFPAWALVHDPANGHHALALVKEMELLARQVTSMPGAAKDGFDALAERLGRTVPHFLPTYCEEVGRIFLEQGNRTSAARFFGKAREAERTHGLAVDEERLRAVFLEFALAGALTVKAQRQYVKELRSRLDPLTAWQRFRRLCAERSAAGLAPYAGVAEDARALIKAAGLDRAEHEQALLAELLASPAVDQAPGTFWKSWRGAVVELGRRDESVRARLLELLPDPAGVDDQAVQDASWLALLAESGAEELLTGPAVEGNEPAAAWLRRWCNHLGRGRDDHPACAATVALAGRMAGRLRADGVPVDLFTGVRRTPTLLELLDRLLADGAPVADPPERFYLGVDDWAGQARSDSATLAAVAADLRFRPFMRVAAPRAWDDAVRTNAPALPVLREVYAEWADERADELLAARGLAGAAELLRELARHRTTIGDLNPAAAERIAGLDVAGLLARTLRAGILDELGWPALEEALARLGVGESDDVELHGFPKDLVLEDAWPNVIVARTDKAFVVGPQGILLEHTIRIPDRLEQWARTRFRFVDGELLVVWWGQDKQRAYWSSRPAEIFELDGETIAYFGYAYYLAPEAPSLALPGGGRTTGERPLRAGDTWMPDEHRLLADGTGYWTLRDPFGGTDFHEFDPVTGALGRIAEPPRIAATAAAGRLIPAYTRLMPLQPGLENTPLGTDGVVLGSWVRVDDDRTVTTGTADGHTIVLPLHGRSADGYPVGRLALPGAGRPIVTVLGGGELALAHPDMAGTADRTALLPTLKPGGWQAAGTAVVLPLDYWHALTPRDEAGSLVLRAVTEDQAAGLIDAAWPVGDKPVPEDEQRWITVQGVRRKLATSKDARRRLPNHPGIAAALPGIGHPLLLDGVAGLARAAANLLERAARFVPQPDA
;
A
#
# COMPACT_ATOMS: atom_id res chain seq x y z
N MET A 1 62.88 23.91 -5.45
CA MET A 1 62.85 23.54 -4.02
C MET A 1 61.85 24.45 -3.32
N SER A 2 60.67 23.91 -2.98
CA SER A 2 59.92 24.11 -1.73
C SER A 2 58.45 23.73 -1.98
N THR A 3 58.17 22.43 -1.95
CA THR A 3 56.82 21.84 -1.99
C THR A 3 56.65 21.08 -0.67
N THR A 4 56.21 21.76 0.39
CA THR A 4 55.78 21.16 1.66
C THR A 4 55.09 22.26 2.47
N ASP A 5 53.79 22.42 2.28
CA ASP A 5 52.87 22.92 3.29
C ASP A 5 51.44 22.55 2.85
N THR A 6 51.22 21.24 2.73
CA THR A 6 49.85 20.70 2.73
C THR A 6 49.29 21.04 4.10
N SER A 7 48.16 21.75 4.16
CA SER A 7 47.62 22.20 5.44
C SER A 7 47.33 20.98 6.33
N ILE A 8 47.71 21.05 7.61
CA ILE A 8 47.49 19.97 8.59
C ILE A 8 46.02 19.50 8.57
N ASP A 9 45.09 20.43 8.33
CA ASP A 9 43.64 20.19 8.21
C ASP A 9 43.23 19.38 6.95
N GLU A 10 43.94 19.52 5.83
CA GLU A 10 43.74 18.66 4.65
C GLU A 10 44.31 17.26 4.85
N LEU A 11 45.45 17.14 5.52
CA LEU A 11 46.05 15.84 5.86
C LEU A 11 45.16 15.08 6.86
N GLU A 12 44.57 15.76 7.85
CA GLU A 12 43.61 15.18 8.79
C GLU A 12 42.32 14.72 8.07
N LYS A 13 41.78 15.50 7.13
CA LYS A 13 40.62 15.07 6.32
C LYS A 13 40.91 13.85 5.44
N LEU A 14 42.11 13.73 4.91
CA LEU A 14 42.53 12.57 4.13
C LEU A 14 42.66 11.31 5.00
N LEU A 15 43.21 11.45 6.22
CA LEU A 15 43.24 10.38 7.21
C LEU A 15 41.83 9.99 7.67
N ASP A 16 40.94 10.97 7.86
CA ASP A 16 39.53 10.74 8.19
C ASP A 16 38.78 9.96 7.10
N ALA A 17 39.17 10.13 5.83
CA ALA A 17 38.64 9.40 4.68
C ALA A 17 39.28 8.02 4.46
N GLY A 18 40.24 7.60 5.30
CA GLY A 18 40.90 6.30 5.23
C GLY A 18 42.11 6.21 4.29
N ALA A 19 42.71 7.33 3.90
CA ALA A 19 43.91 7.33 3.05
C ALA A 19 45.17 6.86 3.80
N VAL A 20 46.07 6.16 3.09
CA VAL A 20 47.42 5.84 3.57
C VAL A 20 48.38 6.92 3.09
N LEU A 21 48.94 7.70 4.01
CA LEU A 21 49.90 8.75 3.71
C LEU A 21 51.34 8.18 3.61
N PRO A 22 52.25 8.81 2.83
CA PRO A 22 53.66 8.43 2.82
C PRO A 22 54.31 8.55 4.21
N ALA A 23 55.29 7.69 4.52
CA ALA A 23 56.01 7.74 5.78
C ALA A 23 56.69 9.12 5.99
N GLY A 24 56.52 9.71 7.18
CA GLY A 24 57.10 11.01 7.54
C GLY A 24 56.25 12.24 7.18
N THR A 25 55.02 12.07 6.68
CA THR A 25 54.12 13.17 6.30
C THR A 25 53.57 13.93 7.51
N VAL A 26 53.13 13.21 8.54
CA VAL A 26 52.72 13.73 9.85
C VAL A 26 53.87 13.53 10.84
N LEU A 27 54.36 14.62 11.43
CA LEU A 27 55.45 14.60 12.40
C LEU A 27 54.95 14.04 13.74
N GLY A 28 55.66 13.06 14.30
CA GLY A 28 55.31 12.45 15.59
C GLY A 28 54.23 11.37 15.53
N ALA A 29 53.95 10.80 14.34
CA ALA A 29 53.08 9.64 14.18
C ALA A 29 53.49 8.49 15.12
N GLY A 30 52.53 7.84 15.76
CA GLY A 30 52.74 6.80 16.77
C GLY A 30 52.91 7.30 18.21
N ARG A 31 52.80 8.61 18.46
CA ARG A 31 52.65 9.17 19.83
C ARG A 31 51.17 9.19 20.23
N PRO A 32 50.83 9.03 21.52
CA PRO A 32 49.46 9.06 22.01
C PRO A 32 48.67 10.31 21.58
N ASP A 33 49.37 11.45 21.48
CA ASP A 33 48.78 12.76 21.16
C ASP A 33 48.76 13.08 19.64
N SER A 34 49.05 12.12 18.77
CA SER A 34 49.04 12.30 17.31
C SER A 34 47.70 11.91 16.68
N ALA A 35 47.36 12.50 15.54
CA ALA A 35 46.22 12.07 14.72
C ALA A 35 46.56 10.86 13.81
N ALA A 36 47.84 10.51 13.69
CA ALA A 36 48.33 9.48 12.77
C ALA A 36 49.19 8.42 13.48
N ASP A 37 49.01 7.15 13.10
CA ASP A 37 49.86 6.02 13.47
C ASP A 37 50.71 5.56 12.27
N VAL A 38 51.83 4.89 12.54
CA VAL A 38 52.75 4.38 11.51
C VAL A 38 52.21 3.07 10.97
N LEU A 39 51.97 2.93 9.67
CA LEU A 39 51.56 1.66 9.07
C LEU A 39 52.78 0.76 8.86
N THR A 40 52.76 -0.44 9.46
CA THR A 40 53.85 -1.41 9.39
C THR A 40 53.44 -2.65 8.57
N ALA A 41 54.31 -3.12 7.68
CA ALA A 41 54.20 -4.39 6.99
C ALA A 41 54.96 -5.47 7.79
N ARG A 42 54.22 -6.49 8.24
CA ARG A 42 54.73 -7.57 9.08
C ARG A 42 54.62 -8.90 8.33
N ALA A 43 55.72 -9.66 8.29
CA ALA A 43 55.79 -10.93 7.60
C ALA A 43 55.77 -12.10 8.60
N TYR A 44 55.00 -13.14 8.28
CA TYR A 44 54.84 -14.33 9.11
C TYR A 44 55.09 -15.62 8.32
N THR A 45 55.60 -16.63 9.01
CA THR A 45 55.82 -17.98 8.47
C THR A 45 55.06 -19.02 9.29
N HIS A 46 54.64 -20.10 8.64
CA HIS A 46 53.94 -21.21 9.30
C HIS A 46 54.42 -22.55 8.73
N PRO A 47 54.64 -23.60 9.57
CA PRO A 47 55.12 -24.90 9.10
C PRO A 47 54.27 -25.55 8.00
N ALA A 48 52.95 -25.32 8.03
CA ALA A 48 52.01 -25.83 7.02
C ALA A 48 52.00 -25.03 5.69
N LEU A 49 52.64 -23.86 5.61
CA LEU A 49 52.66 -23.01 4.41
C LEU A 49 53.94 -23.18 3.55
N GLY A 50 54.89 -24.02 3.99
CA GLY A 50 56.16 -24.24 3.29
C GLY A 50 56.97 -22.95 3.15
N GLU A 51 57.44 -22.63 1.94
CA GLU A 51 58.22 -21.39 1.66
C GLU A 51 57.36 -20.12 1.52
N ARG A 52 56.03 -20.21 1.68
CA ARG A 52 55.13 -19.06 1.47
C ARG A 52 55.06 -18.19 2.72
N ARG A 53 55.24 -16.88 2.54
CA ARG A 53 55.14 -15.85 3.57
C ARG A 53 53.78 -15.16 3.53
N VAL A 54 53.22 -14.87 4.70
CA VAL A 54 52.01 -14.04 4.84
C VAL A 54 52.44 -12.65 5.27
N VAL A 55 52.04 -11.61 4.53
CA VAL A 55 52.33 -10.22 4.88
C VAL A 55 51.03 -9.52 5.26
N ARG A 56 50.99 -8.88 6.43
CA ARG A 56 49.86 -8.06 6.90
C ARG A 56 50.30 -6.62 7.13
N LEU A 57 49.44 -5.68 6.77
CA LEU A 57 49.61 -4.26 7.05
C LEU A 57 48.86 -3.93 8.33
N VAL A 58 49.57 -3.46 9.35
CA VAL A 58 49.04 -3.23 10.69
C VAL A 58 49.57 -1.91 11.23
N PRO A 59 48.73 -1.05 11.84
CA PRO A 59 49.20 0.14 12.54
C PRO A 59 50.24 -0.21 13.62
N GLY A 60 51.26 0.62 13.77
CA GLY A 60 52.46 0.35 14.54
C GLY A 60 52.15 0.18 16.03
N ALA A 61 51.19 0.94 16.55
CA ALA A 61 50.70 0.80 17.92
C ALA A 61 49.99 -0.54 18.16
N LEU A 62 49.41 -1.15 17.12
CA LEU A 62 48.73 -2.46 17.15
C LEU A 62 49.66 -3.64 16.85
N GLY A 63 50.84 -3.37 16.30
CA GLY A 63 51.67 -4.40 15.68
C GLY A 63 52.20 -5.47 16.64
N SER A 64 52.62 -5.10 17.85
CA SER A 64 53.07 -6.07 18.86
C SER A 64 51.92 -6.96 19.37
N ALA A 65 50.71 -6.39 19.47
CA ALA A 65 49.51 -7.11 19.84
C ALA A 65 49.08 -8.12 18.76
N GLU A 66 49.19 -7.73 17.48
CA GLU A 66 48.90 -8.62 16.34
C GLU A 66 49.89 -9.79 16.28
N ASP A 67 51.20 -9.56 16.45
CA ASP A 67 52.22 -10.62 16.46
C ASP A 67 51.93 -11.68 17.52
N LEU A 68 51.66 -11.24 18.76
CA LEU A 68 51.33 -12.12 19.87
C LEU A 68 50.03 -12.90 19.61
N THR A 69 49.06 -12.27 18.93
CA THR A 69 47.78 -12.90 18.59
C THR A 69 47.95 -13.97 17.51
N LEU A 70 48.68 -13.66 16.43
CA LEU A 70 48.90 -14.58 15.31
C LEU A 70 49.81 -15.76 15.68
N ASP A 71 50.82 -15.52 16.52
CA ASP A 71 51.65 -16.58 17.08
C ASP A 71 50.82 -17.50 18.00
N CYS A 72 50.13 -16.93 19.00
CA CYS A 72 49.36 -17.73 19.97
C CYS A 72 48.15 -18.46 19.37
N LEU A 73 47.40 -17.87 18.42
CA LEU A 73 46.14 -18.43 17.92
C LEU A 73 46.31 -19.25 16.64
N LEU A 74 47.27 -18.90 15.78
CA LEU A 74 47.44 -19.49 14.45
C LEU A 74 48.82 -20.13 14.26
N GLY A 75 49.74 -20.04 15.23
CA GLY A 75 51.11 -20.57 15.12
C GLY A 75 51.97 -19.85 14.08
N LEU A 76 51.58 -18.63 13.69
CA LEU A 76 52.27 -17.81 12.70
C LEU A 76 53.43 -17.06 13.37
N ILE A 77 54.66 -17.48 13.08
CA ILE A 77 55.86 -16.92 13.70
C ILE A 77 56.35 -15.73 12.86
N PRO A 78 56.60 -14.55 13.47
CA PRO A 78 57.17 -13.41 12.77
C PRO A 78 58.51 -13.74 12.07
N ASP A 79 58.64 -13.37 10.80
CA ASP A 79 59.84 -13.57 9.96
C ASP A 79 60.43 -12.21 9.55
N GLY A 80 61.24 -11.63 10.44
CA GLY A 80 61.95 -10.36 10.25
C GLY A 80 61.37 -9.17 11.04
N GLU A 81 62.07 -8.03 10.97
CA GLU A 81 61.62 -6.76 11.56
C GLU A 81 60.51 -6.11 10.71
N PRO A 82 59.49 -5.49 11.32
CA PRO A 82 58.42 -4.80 10.60
C PRO A 82 58.97 -3.66 9.72
N ALA A 83 58.49 -3.58 8.46
CA ALA A 83 58.86 -2.50 7.55
C ALA A 83 57.81 -1.39 7.55
N GLU A 84 58.20 -0.14 7.72
CA GLU A 84 57.28 1.01 7.62
C GLU A 84 56.85 1.24 6.18
N VAL A 85 55.54 1.26 5.92
CA VAL A 85 54.97 1.42 4.56
C VAL A 85 54.15 2.69 4.38
N GLY A 86 53.83 3.40 5.46
CA GLY A 86 53.06 4.65 5.41
C GLY A 86 52.60 5.14 6.78
N GLN A 87 51.68 6.07 6.79
CA GLN A 87 50.98 6.59 7.98
C GLN A 87 49.47 6.49 7.75
N VAL A 88 48.74 6.09 8.79
CA VAL A 88 47.29 5.88 8.77
C VAL A 88 46.65 6.60 9.95
N ARG A 89 45.32 6.73 9.95
CA ARG A 89 44.61 7.34 11.07
C ARG A 89 44.91 6.57 12.35
N GLN A 90 45.18 7.30 13.43
CA GLN A 90 45.27 6.68 14.75
C GLN A 90 43.86 6.28 15.22
N GLU A 91 43.59 4.98 15.27
CA GLU A 91 42.32 4.46 15.77
C GLU A 91 42.40 4.19 17.28
N PRO A 92 41.32 4.43 18.04
CA PRO A 92 41.27 4.06 19.46
C PRO A 92 41.38 2.54 19.58
N LEU A 93 42.43 2.08 20.26
CA LEU A 93 42.71 0.66 20.48
C LEU A 93 41.47 -0.07 21.07
N GLY A 94 40.93 -1.03 20.33
CA GLY A 94 39.87 -1.93 20.79
C GLY A 94 40.39 -2.98 21.78
N PHE A 95 39.48 -3.75 22.38
CA PHE A 95 39.85 -4.95 23.14
C PHE A 95 40.02 -6.13 22.15
N PRO A 96 41.15 -6.88 22.13
CA PRO A 96 42.19 -7.06 23.16
C PRO A 96 43.45 -6.20 23.00
N ALA A 97 43.60 -5.47 21.89
CA ALA A 97 44.84 -4.76 21.56
C ALA A 97 45.26 -3.72 22.61
N TRP A 98 44.29 -3.00 23.19
CA TRP A 98 44.54 -2.09 24.31
C TRP A 98 45.21 -2.77 25.50
N ALA A 99 44.77 -4.00 25.85
CA ALA A 99 45.32 -4.76 26.97
C ALA A 99 46.77 -5.19 26.71
N LEU A 100 47.11 -5.52 25.47
CA LEU A 100 48.45 -5.95 25.07
C LEU A 100 49.45 -4.78 25.02
N VAL A 101 48.98 -3.56 24.73
CA VAL A 101 49.81 -2.35 24.68
C VAL A 101 50.01 -1.73 26.08
N HIS A 102 48.96 -1.64 26.88
CA HIS A 102 49.01 -0.94 28.18
C HIS A 102 49.35 -1.84 29.37
N ASP A 103 49.11 -3.16 29.28
CA ASP A 103 49.46 -4.13 30.32
C ASP A 103 49.88 -5.49 29.73
N PRO A 104 51.09 -5.58 29.14
CA PRO A 104 51.58 -6.80 28.49
C PRO A 104 51.67 -8.01 29.43
N ALA A 105 51.89 -7.77 30.73
CA ALA A 105 52.02 -8.82 31.74
C ALA A 105 50.70 -9.58 31.95
N ASN A 106 49.56 -8.89 31.86
CA ASN A 106 48.22 -9.49 31.97
C ASN A 106 47.54 -9.68 30.61
N GLY A 107 48.20 -9.36 29.50
CA GLY A 107 47.65 -9.45 28.14
C GLY A 107 47.18 -10.87 27.74
N HIS A 108 47.76 -11.91 28.32
CA HIS A 108 47.31 -13.30 28.13
C HIS A 108 45.87 -13.54 28.61
N HIS A 109 45.40 -12.79 29.61
CA HIS A 109 44.02 -12.86 30.08
C HIS A 109 43.04 -12.26 29.06
N ALA A 110 43.45 -11.25 28.30
CA ALA A 110 42.65 -10.66 27.23
C ALA A 110 42.63 -11.57 25.98
N LEU A 111 43.77 -12.14 25.60
CA LEU A 111 43.90 -13.08 24.47
C LEU A 111 43.07 -14.35 24.66
N ALA A 112 43.00 -14.87 25.90
CA ALA A 112 42.22 -16.07 26.21
C ALA A 112 40.70 -15.91 25.92
N LEU A 113 40.21 -14.67 25.87
CA LEU A 113 38.78 -14.37 25.71
C LEU A 113 38.38 -14.11 24.26
N VAL A 114 39.32 -13.86 23.35
CA VAL A 114 39.08 -13.50 21.95
C VAL A 114 38.22 -14.57 21.26
N LYS A 115 38.56 -15.85 21.44
CA LYS A 115 37.83 -16.97 20.85
C LYS A 115 36.40 -17.10 21.40
N GLU A 116 36.21 -16.87 22.70
CA GLU A 116 34.88 -16.89 23.33
C GLU A 116 34.04 -15.69 22.83
N MET A 117 34.65 -14.51 22.67
CA MET A 117 34.00 -13.31 22.13
C MET A 117 33.58 -13.46 20.66
N GLU A 118 34.43 -14.01 19.80
CA GLU A 118 34.09 -14.28 18.39
C GLU A 118 32.94 -15.27 18.24
N LEU A 119 32.92 -16.32 19.08
CA LEU A 119 31.83 -17.29 19.10
C LEU A 119 30.50 -16.64 19.51
N LEU A 120 30.53 -15.80 20.55
CA LEU A 120 29.34 -15.07 21.00
C LEU A 120 28.91 -14.01 19.97
N ALA A 121 29.84 -13.34 19.30
CA ALA A 121 29.55 -12.38 18.23
C ALA A 121 28.79 -13.03 17.07
N ARG A 122 29.17 -14.24 16.64
CA ARG A 122 28.44 -15.02 15.60
C ARG A 122 27.03 -15.44 16.03
N GLN A 123 26.77 -15.50 17.34
CA GLN A 123 25.46 -15.87 17.89
C GLN A 123 24.54 -14.67 18.13
N VAL A 124 25.02 -13.42 17.99
CA VAL A 124 24.21 -12.21 18.24
C VAL A 124 23.00 -12.15 17.31
N THR A 125 23.13 -12.59 16.06
CA THR A 125 22.05 -12.56 15.05
C THR A 125 20.99 -13.65 15.27
N SER A 126 21.40 -14.86 15.65
CA SER A 126 20.49 -16.02 15.78
C SER A 126 19.93 -16.20 17.20
N MET A 127 20.70 -15.84 18.23
CA MET A 127 20.35 -15.99 19.65
C MET A 127 20.85 -14.81 20.51
N PRO A 128 20.28 -13.60 20.35
CA PRO A 128 20.77 -12.38 21.01
C PRO A 128 20.72 -12.43 22.54
N GLY A 129 19.77 -13.18 23.13
CA GLY A 129 19.67 -13.36 24.58
C GLY A 129 20.80 -14.20 25.15
N ALA A 130 21.12 -15.34 24.53
CA ALA A 130 22.19 -16.22 24.98
C ALA A 130 23.58 -15.58 24.78
N ALA A 131 23.78 -14.87 23.66
CA ALA A 131 25.02 -14.13 23.41
C ALA A 131 25.25 -13.05 24.49
N LYS A 132 24.19 -12.33 24.88
CA LYS A 132 24.22 -11.32 25.94
C LYS A 132 24.60 -11.92 27.30
N ASP A 133 24.01 -13.05 27.69
CA ASP A 133 24.32 -13.70 28.97
C ASP A 133 25.76 -14.23 28.97
N GLY A 134 26.25 -14.71 27.83
CA GLY A 134 27.64 -15.08 27.63
C GLY A 134 28.61 -13.90 27.80
N PHE A 135 28.33 -12.75 27.18
CA PHE A 135 29.16 -11.55 27.34
C PHE A 135 29.16 -11.01 28.78
N ASP A 136 28.04 -11.15 29.50
CA ASP A 136 27.95 -10.78 30.92
C ASP A 136 28.80 -11.69 31.82
N ALA A 137 28.78 -13.01 31.57
CA ALA A 137 29.60 -13.96 32.31
C ALA A 137 31.11 -13.72 32.09
N LEU A 138 31.50 -13.32 30.87
CA LEU A 138 32.87 -12.93 30.56
C LEU A 138 33.27 -11.63 31.26
N ALA A 139 32.37 -10.64 31.30
CA ALA A 139 32.60 -9.39 32.05
C ALA A 139 32.82 -9.68 33.55
N GLU A 140 32.03 -10.56 34.17
CA GLU A 140 32.21 -10.91 35.59
C GLU A 140 33.54 -11.64 35.86
N ARG A 141 33.98 -12.51 34.94
CA ARG A 141 35.28 -13.19 35.02
C ARG A 141 36.44 -12.20 34.95
N LEU A 142 36.38 -11.26 34.00
CA LEU A 142 37.34 -10.15 33.86
C LEU A 142 37.37 -9.27 35.11
N GLY A 143 36.21 -8.94 35.67
CA GLY A 143 36.11 -8.06 36.84
C GLY A 143 36.71 -8.65 38.12
N ARG A 144 36.85 -9.97 38.20
CA ARG A 144 37.52 -10.65 39.34
C ARG A 144 39.03 -10.74 39.18
N THR A 145 39.54 -10.66 37.96
CA THR A 145 40.94 -10.91 37.63
C THR A 145 41.68 -9.63 37.28
N VAL A 146 41.15 -8.85 36.33
CA VAL A 146 41.80 -7.66 35.77
C VAL A 146 40.76 -6.52 35.58
N PRO A 147 40.37 -5.82 36.66
CA PRO A 147 39.26 -4.85 36.62
C PRO A 147 39.49 -3.65 35.70
N HIS A 148 40.74 -3.27 35.42
CA HIS A 148 41.08 -2.16 34.52
C HIS A 148 40.82 -2.45 33.03
N PHE A 149 40.56 -3.71 32.65
CA PHE A 149 40.19 -4.09 31.28
C PHE A 149 38.69 -3.99 31.00
N LEU A 150 37.86 -3.90 32.06
CA LEU A 150 36.41 -3.89 31.96
C LEU A 150 35.84 -2.76 31.09
N PRO A 151 36.32 -1.50 31.17
CA PRO A 151 35.75 -0.40 30.39
C PRO A 151 35.93 -0.63 28.89
N THR A 152 37.14 -0.94 28.44
CA THR A 152 37.46 -1.19 27.02
C THR A 152 36.79 -2.46 26.50
N TYR A 153 36.70 -3.51 27.31
CA TYR A 153 35.97 -4.73 26.96
C TYR A 153 34.47 -4.45 26.75
N CYS A 154 33.83 -3.70 27.66
CA CYS A 154 32.41 -3.40 27.55
C CYS A 154 32.10 -2.45 26.37
N GLU A 155 32.99 -1.53 26.04
CA GLU A 155 32.89 -0.69 24.83
C GLU A 155 32.94 -1.56 23.56
N GLU A 156 33.87 -2.52 23.48
CA GLU A 156 34.00 -3.41 22.32
C GLU A 156 32.78 -4.32 22.14
N VAL A 157 32.26 -4.90 23.23
CA VAL A 157 31.00 -5.64 23.19
C VAL A 157 29.84 -4.75 22.73
N GLY A 158 29.84 -3.47 23.13
CA GLY A 158 28.89 -2.48 22.66
C GLY A 158 28.92 -2.29 21.14
N ARG A 159 30.12 -2.25 20.53
CA ARG A 159 30.31 -2.15 19.07
C ARG A 159 29.80 -3.39 18.34
N ILE A 160 30.09 -4.58 18.84
CA ILE A 160 29.59 -5.85 18.27
C ILE A 160 28.06 -5.85 18.21
N PHE A 161 27.37 -5.36 19.25
CA PHE A 161 25.91 -5.25 19.23
C PHE A 161 25.40 -4.15 18.28
N LEU A 162 26.15 -3.07 18.07
CA LEU A 162 25.82 -2.00 17.12
C LEU A 162 25.89 -2.46 15.67
N GLU A 163 26.93 -3.22 15.30
CA GLU A 163 27.09 -3.79 13.95
C GLU A 163 25.89 -4.67 13.54
N GLN A 164 25.25 -5.31 14.51
CA GLN A 164 24.07 -6.16 14.32
C GLN A 164 22.73 -5.42 14.54
N GLY A 165 22.76 -4.09 14.71
CA GLY A 165 21.57 -3.24 14.86
C GLY A 165 20.88 -3.29 16.24
N ASN A 166 21.48 -3.93 17.26
CA ASN A 166 20.89 -4.05 18.60
C ASN A 166 21.30 -2.90 19.54
N ARG A 167 20.64 -1.76 19.36
CA ARG A 167 20.91 -0.51 20.10
C ARG A 167 20.69 -0.63 21.61
N THR A 168 19.73 -1.45 22.06
CA THR A 168 19.39 -1.61 23.48
C THR A 168 20.51 -2.31 24.26
N SER A 169 21.09 -3.36 23.68
CA SER A 169 22.22 -4.07 24.30
C SER A 169 23.49 -3.21 24.30
N ALA A 170 23.77 -2.52 23.19
CA ALA A 170 24.89 -1.59 23.10
C ALA A 170 24.83 -0.49 24.18
N ALA A 171 23.65 0.11 24.39
CA ALA A 171 23.41 1.10 25.44
C ALA A 171 23.74 0.58 26.84
N ARG A 172 23.40 -0.69 27.11
CA ARG A 172 23.63 -1.33 28.40
C ARG A 172 25.11 -1.56 28.65
N PHE A 173 25.84 -2.07 27.66
CA PHE A 173 27.28 -2.33 27.80
C PHE A 173 28.09 -1.02 27.90
N PHE A 174 27.68 0.04 27.19
CA PHE A 174 28.22 1.39 27.44
C PHE A 174 28.03 1.83 28.90
N GLY A 175 26.83 1.63 29.46
CA GLY A 175 26.55 1.92 30.87
C GLY A 175 27.40 1.09 31.85
N LYS A 176 27.63 -0.19 31.54
CA LYS A 176 28.50 -1.08 32.34
C LYS A 176 29.97 -0.66 32.30
N ALA A 177 30.47 -0.17 31.15
CA ALA A 177 31.80 0.39 31.07
C ALA A 177 31.99 1.54 32.07
N ARG A 178 31.01 2.46 32.13
CA ARG A 178 31.04 3.60 33.08
C ARG A 178 30.84 3.17 34.54
N GLU A 179 30.07 2.11 34.78
CA GLU A 179 29.91 1.56 36.13
C GLU A 179 31.19 0.90 36.64
N ALA A 180 31.93 0.20 35.76
CA ALA A 180 33.22 -0.38 36.09
C ALA A 180 34.26 0.70 36.46
N GLU A 181 34.35 1.78 35.69
CA GLU A 181 35.22 2.92 36.02
C GLU A 181 34.93 3.51 37.41
N ARG A 182 33.64 3.66 37.75
CA ARG A 182 33.21 4.18 39.06
C ARG A 182 33.49 3.21 40.20
N THR A 183 33.25 1.92 39.99
CA THR A 183 33.37 0.89 41.03
C THR A 183 34.83 0.62 41.38
N HIS A 184 35.71 0.72 40.39
CA HIS A 184 37.13 0.40 40.53
C HIS A 184 38.05 1.64 40.61
N GLY A 185 37.52 2.86 40.48
CA GLY A 185 38.29 4.10 40.64
C GLY A 185 39.38 4.28 39.56
N LEU A 186 39.10 3.88 38.33
CA LEU A 186 40.06 3.88 37.23
C LEU A 186 40.34 5.30 36.71
N ALA A 187 41.55 5.55 36.23
CA ALA A 187 41.91 6.82 35.57
C ALA A 187 41.16 6.91 34.23
N VAL A 188 40.37 7.97 34.05
CA VAL A 188 39.58 8.20 32.84
C VAL A 188 40.27 9.22 31.96
N ASP A 189 40.57 8.83 30.72
CA ASP A 189 40.94 9.75 29.65
C ASP A 189 39.67 10.44 29.13
N GLU A 190 39.52 11.72 29.44
CA GLU A 190 38.32 12.50 29.10
C GLU A 190 38.18 12.76 27.59
N GLU A 191 39.28 12.77 26.83
CA GLU A 191 39.24 12.99 25.38
C GLU A 191 38.84 11.70 24.65
N ARG A 192 39.38 10.55 25.05
CA ARG A 192 38.93 9.23 24.61
C ARG A 192 37.46 8.99 24.97
N LEU A 193 37.06 9.36 26.18
CA LEU A 193 35.67 9.21 26.63
C LEU A 193 34.71 10.09 25.80
N ARG A 194 35.09 11.33 25.48
CA ARG A 194 34.30 12.19 24.58
C ARG A 194 34.12 11.55 23.19
N ALA A 195 35.19 10.99 22.63
CA ALA A 195 35.15 10.32 21.32
C ALA A 195 34.23 9.09 21.33
N VAL A 196 34.38 8.19 22.31
CA VAL A 196 33.52 7.01 22.46
C VAL A 196 32.06 7.41 22.75
N PHE A 197 31.84 8.47 23.53
CA PHE A 197 30.50 9.00 23.76
C PHE A 197 29.84 9.48 22.45
N LEU A 198 30.56 10.19 21.59
CA LEU A 198 30.04 10.62 20.28
C LEU A 198 29.77 9.43 19.34
N GLU A 199 30.66 8.44 19.30
CA GLU A 199 30.48 7.20 18.53
C GLU A 199 29.15 6.50 18.88
N PHE A 200 28.92 6.24 20.18
CA PHE A 200 27.71 5.59 20.66
C PHE A 200 26.47 6.49 20.55
N ALA A 201 26.64 7.81 20.63
CA ALA A 201 25.57 8.77 20.41
C ALA A 201 25.05 8.71 18.97
N LEU A 202 25.96 8.72 18.00
CA LEU A 202 25.65 8.71 16.56
C LEU A 202 25.05 7.38 16.12
N ALA A 203 25.46 6.28 16.75
CA ALA A 203 24.86 4.97 16.56
C ALA A 203 23.45 4.83 17.21
N GLY A 204 22.97 5.86 17.92
CA GLY A 204 21.66 5.87 18.57
C GLY A 204 21.56 4.95 19.80
N ALA A 205 22.69 4.58 20.40
CA ALA A 205 22.77 3.66 21.54
C ALA A 205 22.89 4.37 22.90
N LEU A 206 22.73 5.70 22.97
CA LEU A 206 22.75 6.42 24.25
C LEU A 206 21.36 6.79 24.76
N THR A 207 21.05 6.35 25.98
CA THR A 207 19.84 6.76 26.69
C THR A 207 20.00 8.17 27.31
N VAL A 208 18.89 8.89 27.50
CA VAL A 208 18.87 10.19 28.20
C VAL A 208 19.47 10.08 29.62
N LYS A 209 19.31 8.93 30.29
CA LYS A 209 19.91 8.66 31.60
C LYS A 209 21.44 8.61 31.53
N ALA A 210 22.01 7.95 30.52
CA ALA A 210 23.46 7.89 30.33
C ALA A 210 24.03 9.28 30.02
N GLN A 211 23.32 10.09 29.23
CA GLN A 211 23.72 11.47 28.92
C GLN A 211 23.74 12.36 30.16
N ARG A 212 22.68 12.36 30.97
CA ARG A 212 22.65 13.13 32.23
C ARG A 212 23.71 12.67 33.23
N GLN A 213 23.99 11.37 33.28
CA GLN A 213 25.04 10.81 34.14
C GLN A 213 26.44 11.27 33.69
N TYR A 214 26.71 11.33 32.38
CA TYR A 214 27.95 11.87 31.84
C TYR A 214 28.18 13.34 32.24
N VAL A 215 27.15 14.19 32.13
CA VAL A 215 27.23 15.60 32.57
C VAL A 215 27.52 15.71 34.07
N LYS A 216 26.91 14.86 34.89
CA LYS A 216 27.14 14.83 36.34
C LYS A 216 28.58 14.45 36.67
N GLU A 217 29.16 13.50 35.93
CA GLU A 217 30.55 13.07 36.09
C GLU A 217 31.53 14.15 35.66
N LEU A 218 31.26 14.83 34.54
CA LEU A 218 32.02 15.98 34.06
C LEU A 218 32.14 17.07 35.14
N ARG A 219 31.03 17.37 35.81
CA ARG A 219 30.97 18.34 36.93
C ARG A 219 31.74 17.90 38.18
N SER A 220 31.90 16.59 38.39
CA SER A 220 32.59 16.06 39.57
C SER A 220 34.12 15.99 39.42
N ARG A 221 34.61 15.91 38.17
CA ARG A 221 36.04 15.68 37.87
C ARG A 221 36.77 16.93 37.40
N LEU A 222 36.08 17.86 36.74
CA LEU A 222 36.68 19.06 36.13
C LEU A 222 36.32 20.33 36.90
N ASP A 223 37.11 21.39 36.67
CA ASP A 223 36.76 22.72 37.16
C ASP A 223 35.47 23.24 36.48
N PRO A 224 34.68 24.09 37.15
CA PRO A 224 33.37 24.51 36.64
C PRO A 224 33.39 25.22 35.28
N LEU A 225 34.46 25.95 34.95
CA LEU A 225 34.57 26.68 33.68
C LEU A 225 34.90 25.74 32.52
N THR A 226 35.88 24.84 32.70
CA THR A 226 36.23 23.81 31.73
C THR A 226 35.06 22.85 31.51
N ALA A 227 34.33 22.49 32.57
CA ALA A 227 33.13 21.67 32.46
C ALA A 227 32.04 22.33 31.59
N TRP A 228 31.81 23.63 31.74
CA TRP A 228 30.87 24.37 30.89
C TRP A 228 31.33 24.43 29.42
N GLN A 229 32.61 24.75 29.16
CA GLN A 229 33.15 24.83 27.81
C GLN A 229 33.08 23.48 27.07
N ARG A 230 33.42 22.39 27.77
CA ARG A 230 33.35 21.03 27.22
C ARG A 230 31.90 20.60 26.96
N PHE A 231 30.97 20.96 27.85
CA PHE A 231 29.55 20.69 27.64
C PHE A 231 28.98 21.44 26.43
N ARG A 232 29.28 22.74 26.28
CA ARG A 232 28.88 23.53 25.09
C ARG A 232 29.42 22.93 23.80
N ARG A 233 30.71 22.57 23.77
CA ARG A 233 31.34 21.91 22.61
C ARG A 233 30.66 20.58 22.27
N LEU A 234 30.37 19.75 23.27
CA LEU A 234 29.68 18.48 23.06
C LEU A 234 28.27 18.68 22.48
N CYS A 235 27.51 19.67 22.97
CA CYS A 235 26.20 19.99 22.42
C CYS A 235 26.29 20.43 20.95
N ALA A 236 27.24 21.30 20.61
CA ALA A 236 27.47 21.74 19.24
C ALA A 236 27.86 20.59 18.30
N GLU A 237 28.82 19.74 18.71
CA GLU A 237 29.27 18.58 17.91
C GLU A 237 28.15 17.57 17.68
N ARG A 238 27.33 17.29 18.71
CA ARG A 238 26.16 16.40 18.58
C ARG A 238 25.13 16.96 17.60
N SER A 239 24.82 18.24 17.69
CA SER A 239 23.86 18.89 16.80
C SER A 239 24.40 19.05 15.38
N ALA A 240 25.70 19.28 15.21
CA ALA A 240 26.36 19.28 13.90
C ALA A 240 26.34 17.89 13.25
N ALA A 241 26.45 16.84 14.06
CA ALA A 241 26.38 15.45 13.61
C ALA A 241 24.94 14.92 13.45
N GLY A 242 23.93 15.80 13.45
CA GLY A 242 22.54 15.44 13.14
C GLY A 242 21.72 14.91 14.32
N LEU A 243 22.23 14.96 15.56
CA LEU A 243 21.51 14.49 16.74
C LEU A 243 20.72 15.61 17.43
N ALA A 244 19.46 15.32 17.75
CA ALA A 244 18.59 16.25 18.46
C ALA A 244 19.10 16.54 19.88
N PRO A 245 18.87 17.77 20.41
CA PRO A 245 19.03 18.08 21.81
C PRO A 245 18.15 17.18 22.70
N TYR A 246 18.69 16.71 23.82
CA TYR A 246 17.92 15.88 24.75
C TYR A 246 17.06 16.75 25.69
N ALA A 247 15.99 16.16 26.24
CA ALA A 247 14.97 16.86 27.05
C ALA A 247 15.52 17.67 28.25
N GLY A 248 16.70 17.30 28.78
CA GLY A 248 17.28 17.87 30.00
C GLY A 248 18.36 18.93 29.81
N VAL A 249 18.72 19.28 28.56
CA VAL A 249 19.86 20.17 28.27
C VAL A 249 19.75 21.51 29.01
N ALA A 250 18.53 22.05 29.15
CA ALA A 250 18.29 23.32 29.84
C ALA A 250 18.71 23.29 31.32
N GLU A 251 18.34 22.22 32.03
CA GLU A 251 18.59 22.06 33.48
C GLU A 251 20.09 21.86 33.73
N ASP A 252 20.71 21.04 32.89
CA ASP A 252 22.14 20.73 32.95
C ASP A 252 23.01 21.97 32.62
N ALA A 253 22.65 22.71 31.57
CA ALA A 253 23.30 23.97 31.21
C ALA A 253 23.20 24.99 32.36
N ARG A 254 22.00 25.19 32.91
CA ARG A 254 21.76 26.09 34.05
C ARG A 254 22.59 25.74 35.27
N ALA A 255 22.73 24.45 35.56
CA ALA A 255 23.52 23.96 36.70
C ALA A 255 25.03 24.24 36.51
N LEU A 256 25.54 24.09 35.28
CA LEU A 256 26.95 24.35 34.94
C LEU A 256 27.27 25.84 34.91
N ILE A 257 26.43 26.66 34.27
CA ILE A 257 26.59 28.12 34.22
C ILE A 257 26.59 28.70 35.65
N LYS A 258 25.66 28.26 36.50
CA LYS A 258 25.59 28.68 37.91
C LYS A 258 26.83 28.26 38.70
N ALA A 259 27.37 27.06 38.45
CA ALA A 259 28.58 26.59 39.11
C ALA A 259 29.84 27.37 38.66
N ALA A 260 29.87 27.87 37.43
CA ALA A 260 30.95 28.68 36.87
C ALA A 260 30.86 30.18 37.22
N GLY A 261 29.72 30.64 37.78
CA GLY A 261 29.52 32.05 38.15
C GLY A 261 29.33 33.00 36.95
N LEU A 262 28.94 32.47 35.79
CA LEU A 262 28.75 33.21 34.55
C LEU A 262 27.34 33.82 34.45
N ASP A 263 27.15 34.83 33.58
CA ASP A 263 25.81 35.37 33.33
C ASP A 263 24.90 34.32 32.68
N ARG A 264 23.74 34.14 33.27
CA ARG A 264 22.78 33.13 32.86
C ARG A 264 22.15 33.46 31.52
N ALA A 265 21.73 34.71 31.32
CA ALA A 265 20.99 35.09 30.14
C ALA A 265 21.88 35.06 28.90
N GLU A 266 23.08 35.64 28.99
CA GLU A 266 24.04 35.69 27.87
C GLU A 266 24.46 34.29 27.40
N HIS A 267 24.88 33.41 28.31
CA HIS A 267 25.39 32.09 27.94
C HIS A 267 24.30 31.08 27.58
N GLU A 268 23.10 31.17 28.16
CA GLU A 268 21.94 30.40 27.68
C GLU A 268 21.58 30.81 26.25
N GLN A 269 21.56 32.12 25.95
CA GLN A 269 21.24 32.62 24.61
C GLN A 269 22.29 32.23 23.56
N ALA A 270 23.57 32.32 23.90
CA ALA A 270 24.65 31.91 22.99
C ALA A 270 24.58 30.42 22.62
N LEU A 271 24.34 29.54 23.60
CA LEU A 271 24.16 28.12 23.35
C LEU A 271 22.91 27.85 22.51
N LEU A 272 21.80 28.55 22.79
CA LEU A 272 20.56 28.38 22.05
C LEU A 272 20.70 28.83 20.59
N ALA A 273 21.40 29.92 20.31
CA ALA A 273 21.67 30.38 18.95
C ALA A 273 22.49 29.35 18.14
N GLU A 274 23.52 28.75 18.75
CA GLU A 274 24.31 27.68 18.13
C GLU A 274 23.46 26.42 17.84
N LEU A 275 22.55 26.07 18.75
CA LEU A 275 21.67 24.92 18.55
C LEU A 275 20.64 25.19 17.44
N LEU A 276 19.99 26.35 17.42
CA LEU A 276 18.98 26.71 16.41
C LEU A 276 19.53 26.73 14.97
N ALA A 277 20.84 26.95 14.80
CA ALA A 277 21.50 26.87 13.51
C ALA A 277 21.51 25.43 12.93
N SER A 278 21.38 24.39 13.75
CA SER A 278 21.33 23.01 13.28
C SER A 278 19.92 22.58 12.87
N PRO A 279 19.75 21.87 11.73
CA PRO A 279 18.49 21.22 11.35
C PRO A 279 18.04 20.12 12.34
N ALA A 280 18.96 19.56 13.14
CA ALA A 280 18.64 18.47 14.07
C ALA A 280 17.68 18.88 15.20
N VAL A 281 17.49 20.19 15.40
CA VAL A 281 16.58 20.75 16.42
C VAL A 281 15.11 20.47 16.11
N ASP A 282 14.74 20.18 14.85
CA ASP A 282 13.38 19.78 14.50
C ASP A 282 12.92 18.54 15.26
N GLN A 283 13.84 17.65 15.62
CA GLN A 283 13.57 16.41 16.34
C GLN A 283 13.64 16.58 17.88
N ALA A 284 13.75 17.82 18.38
CA ALA A 284 13.87 18.09 19.81
C ALA A 284 12.54 17.81 20.56
N PRO A 285 12.57 17.12 21.72
CA PRO A 285 11.36 16.83 22.50
C PRO A 285 10.61 18.09 22.96
N GLY A 286 9.28 18.03 23.10
CA GLY A 286 8.47 19.18 23.55
C GLY A 286 8.91 19.80 24.90
N THR A 287 9.53 19.02 25.78
CA THR A 287 10.12 19.50 27.05
C THR A 287 11.30 20.45 26.85
N PHE A 288 12.06 20.30 25.76
CA PHE A 288 13.12 21.22 25.36
C PHE A 288 12.51 22.60 25.06
N TRP A 289 11.54 22.66 24.14
CA TRP A 289 10.86 23.89 23.75
C TRP A 289 10.17 24.58 24.94
N LYS A 290 9.53 23.81 25.82
CA LYS A 290 8.92 24.33 27.05
C LYS A 290 9.93 24.97 28.00
N SER A 291 11.11 24.37 28.16
CA SER A 291 12.14 24.83 29.09
C SER A 291 12.91 26.06 28.58
N TRP A 292 13.00 26.21 27.26
CA TRP A 292 13.70 27.30 26.57
C TRP A 292 12.77 28.40 26.04
N ARG A 293 11.44 28.27 26.17
CA ARG A 293 10.42 29.20 25.65
C ARG A 293 10.77 30.68 25.87
N GLY A 294 11.09 31.07 27.11
CA GLY A 294 11.40 32.47 27.43
C GLY A 294 12.68 32.98 26.77
N ALA A 295 13.72 32.14 26.63
CA ALA A 295 14.97 32.52 25.99
C ALA A 295 14.81 32.63 24.46
N VAL A 296 14.03 31.74 23.85
CA VAL A 296 13.69 31.79 22.41
C VAL A 296 12.89 33.05 22.08
N VAL A 297 11.89 33.40 22.91
CA VAL A 297 11.07 34.60 22.70
C VAL A 297 11.91 35.88 22.76
N GLU A 298 12.80 36.01 23.74
CA GLU A 298 13.67 37.19 23.85
C GLU A 298 14.70 37.28 22.72
N LEU A 299 15.25 36.15 22.26
CA LEU A 299 16.13 36.12 21.09
C LEU A 299 15.40 36.52 19.81
N GLY A 300 14.21 35.94 19.57
CA GLY A 300 13.39 36.27 18.40
C GLY A 300 12.99 37.75 18.38
N ARG A 301 12.70 38.36 19.53
CA ARG A 301 12.41 39.81 19.59
C ARG A 301 13.60 40.68 19.18
N ARG A 302 14.83 40.26 19.48
CA ARG A 302 16.06 41.02 19.25
C ARG A 302 16.66 40.83 17.85
N ASP A 303 16.56 39.62 17.29
CA ASP A 303 17.26 39.22 16.06
C ASP A 303 16.29 38.68 15.00
N GLU A 304 16.30 39.32 13.83
CA GLU A 304 15.46 38.95 12.68
C GLU A 304 15.89 37.61 12.05
N SER A 305 17.18 37.27 12.08
CA SER A 305 17.68 36.00 11.54
C SER A 305 17.14 34.80 12.32
N VAL A 306 16.96 34.97 13.63
CA VAL A 306 16.33 33.97 14.51
C VAL A 306 14.85 33.82 14.17
N ARG A 307 14.14 34.92 13.85
CA ARG A 307 12.73 34.84 13.40
C ARG A 307 12.59 34.06 12.10
N ALA A 308 13.43 34.34 11.10
CA ALA A 308 13.45 33.59 9.85
C ALA A 308 13.74 32.11 10.09
N ARG A 309 14.74 31.81 10.94
CA ARG A 309 15.09 30.43 11.31
C ARG A 309 13.94 29.70 12.02
N LEU A 310 13.21 30.37 12.91
CA LEU A 310 12.03 29.79 13.56
C LEU A 310 10.90 29.44 12.59
N LEU A 311 10.77 30.16 11.46
CA LEU A 311 9.79 29.84 10.41
C LEU A 311 10.21 28.65 9.54
N GLU A 312 11.52 28.41 9.40
CA GLU A 312 12.06 27.23 8.71
C GLU A 312 11.88 25.94 9.53
N LEU A 313 11.93 26.04 10.86
CA LEU A 313 11.83 24.90 11.77
C LEU A 313 10.38 24.41 11.90
N LEU A 314 10.20 23.09 11.78
CA LEU A 314 8.91 22.41 11.85
C LEU A 314 9.02 21.23 12.84
N PRO A 315 8.83 21.48 14.15
CA PRO A 315 9.17 20.49 15.19
C PRO A 315 8.37 19.19 15.09
N ASP A 316 9.04 18.06 14.87
CA ASP A 316 8.46 16.72 14.77
C ASP A 316 9.22 15.67 15.62
N PRO A 317 9.10 15.74 16.96
CA PRO A 317 9.76 14.79 17.85
C PRO A 317 9.09 13.40 17.82
N ALA A 318 9.91 12.35 17.82
CA ALA A 318 9.43 10.97 17.86
C ALA A 318 8.65 10.65 19.15
N GLY A 319 7.53 9.92 19.02
CA GLY A 319 6.79 9.32 20.13
C GLY A 319 5.86 10.27 20.90
N VAL A 320 5.35 11.32 20.26
CA VAL A 320 4.34 12.23 20.84
C VAL A 320 2.93 11.72 20.58
N ASP A 321 2.17 11.55 21.66
CA ASP A 321 0.78 11.06 21.63
C ASP A 321 -0.25 12.14 21.22
N ASP A 322 0.04 13.43 21.42
CA ASP A 322 -0.87 14.55 21.09
C ASP A 322 -0.14 15.66 20.30
N GLN A 323 -0.13 15.51 18.97
CA GLN A 323 0.55 16.41 18.04
C GLN A 323 -0.17 17.77 17.90
N ALA A 324 -1.50 17.81 18.06
CA ALA A 324 -2.28 19.03 17.90
C ALA A 324 -2.00 20.07 18.99
N VAL A 325 -1.84 19.63 20.25
CA VAL A 325 -1.45 20.51 21.36
C VAL A 325 -0.03 21.06 21.16
N GLN A 326 0.87 20.24 20.61
CA GLN A 326 2.22 20.68 20.27
C GLN A 326 2.21 21.76 19.19
N ASP A 327 1.47 21.54 18.11
CA ASP A 327 1.39 22.46 16.97
C ASP A 327 0.79 23.81 17.40
N ALA A 328 -0.26 23.79 18.23
CA ALA A 328 -0.82 25.01 18.81
C ALA A 328 0.18 25.75 19.71
N SER A 329 0.96 25.03 20.52
CA SER A 329 2.01 25.60 21.39
C SER A 329 3.16 26.23 20.59
N TRP A 330 3.50 25.63 19.45
CA TRP A 330 4.50 26.14 18.50
C TRP A 330 4.02 27.43 17.83
N LEU A 331 2.79 27.46 17.30
CA LEU A 331 2.22 28.67 16.72
C LEU A 331 2.15 29.82 17.74
N ALA A 332 1.83 29.53 19.00
CA ALA A 332 1.87 30.53 20.06
C ALA A 332 3.30 31.06 20.34
N LEU A 333 4.33 30.21 20.22
CA LEU A 333 5.73 30.63 20.33
C LEU A 333 6.13 31.56 19.18
N LEU A 334 5.73 31.25 17.95
CA LEU A 334 5.99 32.09 16.77
C LEU A 334 5.33 33.46 16.90
N ALA A 335 4.12 33.52 17.45
CA ALA A 335 3.43 34.77 17.76
C ALA A 335 4.17 35.59 18.84
N GLU A 336 4.54 34.97 19.96
CA GLU A 336 5.22 35.66 21.09
C GLU A 336 6.63 36.18 20.73
N SER A 337 7.34 35.48 19.84
CA SER A 337 8.69 35.81 19.37
C SER A 337 8.71 36.89 18.27
N GLY A 338 7.56 37.24 17.70
CA GLY A 338 7.45 38.20 16.59
C GLY A 338 7.80 37.61 15.22
N ALA A 339 8.00 36.29 15.11
CA ALA A 339 8.22 35.62 13.82
C ALA A 339 6.98 35.70 12.91
N GLU A 340 5.78 35.74 13.51
CA GLU A 340 4.53 35.95 12.80
C GLU A 340 4.46 37.26 12.00
N GLU A 341 5.19 38.31 12.43
CA GLU A 341 5.23 39.60 11.73
C GLU A 341 5.84 39.47 10.33
N LEU A 342 6.73 38.49 10.09
CA LEU A 342 7.30 38.21 8.77
C LEU A 342 6.26 37.60 7.80
N LEU A 343 5.24 36.93 8.34
CA LEU A 343 4.15 36.30 7.58
C LEU A 343 2.94 37.22 7.36
N THR A 344 2.75 38.21 8.24
CA THR A 344 1.58 39.10 8.25
C THR A 344 1.90 40.54 7.82
N GLY A 345 3.14 40.98 8.00
CA GLY A 345 3.66 42.29 7.61
C GLY A 345 4.02 42.40 6.12
N PRO A 346 4.51 43.58 5.68
CA PRO A 346 4.88 43.81 4.27
C PRO A 346 6.03 42.91 3.81
N ALA A 347 6.09 42.65 2.51
CA ALA A 347 7.14 41.80 1.94
C ALA A 347 8.54 42.39 2.16
N VAL A 348 9.41 41.57 2.74
CA VAL A 348 10.84 41.85 2.87
C VAL A 348 11.56 41.09 1.76
N GLU A 349 12.40 41.80 1.01
CA GLU A 349 13.12 41.25 -0.14
C GLU A 349 14.10 40.15 0.31
N GLY A 350 14.00 38.94 -0.26
CA GLY A 350 14.81 37.78 0.10
C GLY A 350 14.10 36.73 0.98
N ASN A 351 12.96 37.07 1.59
CA ASN A 351 12.15 36.10 2.33
C ASN A 351 11.26 35.29 1.40
N GLU A 352 10.96 34.05 1.80
CA GLU A 352 10.02 33.20 1.09
C GLU A 352 8.59 33.78 1.08
N PRO A 353 7.79 33.49 0.04
CA PRO A 353 6.38 33.88 0.02
C PRO A 353 5.59 33.23 1.17
N ALA A 354 4.68 33.98 1.79
CA ALA A 354 3.85 33.49 2.88
C ALA A 354 3.02 32.25 2.48
N ALA A 355 2.65 32.14 1.20
CA ALA A 355 1.96 30.99 0.62
C ALA A 355 2.81 29.70 0.66
N ALA A 356 4.13 29.80 0.43
CA ALA A 356 5.05 28.66 0.45
C ALA A 356 5.24 28.11 1.87
N TRP A 357 5.33 29.00 2.86
CA TRP A 357 5.36 28.62 4.27
C TRP A 357 4.08 27.87 4.67
N LEU A 358 2.91 28.41 4.32
CA LEU A 358 1.63 27.80 4.65
C LEU A 358 1.49 26.39 4.04
N ARG A 359 1.96 26.19 2.80
CA ARG A 359 2.02 24.85 2.18
C ARG A 359 2.90 23.89 2.98
N ARG A 360 4.09 24.30 3.41
CA ARG A 360 4.98 23.44 4.23
C ARG A 360 4.36 23.13 5.59
N TRP A 361 3.72 24.11 6.22
CA TRP A 361 2.99 23.91 7.47
C TRP A 361 1.85 22.89 7.28
N CYS A 362 1.08 22.99 6.20
CA CYS A 362 0.04 22.00 5.87
C CYS A 362 0.60 20.59 5.63
N ASN A 363 1.76 20.45 4.97
CA ASN A 363 2.45 19.16 4.85
C ASN A 363 2.84 18.59 6.21
N HIS A 364 3.33 19.45 7.11
CA HIS A 364 3.71 19.08 8.47
C HIS A 364 2.51 18.66 9.33
N LEU A 365 1.36 19.34 9.23
CA LEU A 365 0.12 18.93 9.90
C LEU A 365 -0.36 17.54 9.46
N GLY A 366 0.02 17.12 8.25
CA GLY A 366 -0.32 15.83 7.69
C GLY A 366 0.57 14.65 8.13
N ARG A 367 1.49 14.83 9.08
CA ARG A 367 2.41 13.78 9.56
C ARG A 367 1.69 12.73 10.43
N GLY A 368 2.07 11.46 10.34
CA GLY A 368 1.47 10.37 11.14
C GLY A 368 0.42 9.51 10.41
N ARG A 369 -0.18 8.56 11.14
CA ARG A 369 -1.09 7.52 10.61
C ARG A 369 -2.56 7.68 11.05
N ASP A 370 -2.86 8.67 11.90
CA ASP A 370 -4.16 8.83 12.59
C ASP A 370 -4.82 10.21 12.32
N ASP A 371 -6.13 10.29 12.61
CA ASP A 371 -7.01 11.46 12.44
C ASP A 371 -6.62 12.63 13.36
N HIS A 372 -5.94 13.63 12.82
CA HIS A 372 -5.61 14.86 13.56
C HIS A 372 -6.83 15.76 13.74
N PRO A 373 -7.10 16.25 14.97
CA PRO A 373 -8.18 17.20 15.20
C PRO A 373 -7.89 18.55 14.51
N ALA A 374 -8.95 19.27 14.16
CA ALA A 374 -8.84 20.58 13.52
C ALA A 374 -8.01 21.57 14.37
N CYS A 375 -6.97 22.18 13.79
CA CYS A 375 -6.12 23.15 14.46
C CYS A 375 -6.63 24.59 14.23
N ALA A 376 -7.52 25.06 15.10
CA ALA A 376 -8.10 26.41 15.04
C ALA A 376 -7.03 27.54 15.02
N ALA A 377 -5.88 27.32 15.67
CA ALA A 377 -4.77 28.27 15.68
C ALA A 377 -4.19 28.53 14.28
N THR A 378 -4.15 27.49 13.43
CA THR A 378 -3.69 27.61 12.03
C THR A 378 -4.66 28.47 11.21
N VAL A 379 -5.97 28.24 11.35
CA VAL A 379 -7.01 29.01 10.64
C VAL A 379 -7.00 30.47 11.08
N ALA A 380 -6.82 30.73 12.38
CA ALA A 380 -6.71 32.09 12.91
C ALA A 380 -5.47 32.84 12.40
N LEU A 381 -4.33 32.16 12.28
CA LEU A 381 -3.12 32.71 11.68
C LEU A 381 -3.32 33.04 10.20
N ALA A 382 -3.89 32.12 9.43
CA ALA A 382 -4.18 32.35 8.01
C ALA A 382 -5.09 33.57 7.79
N GLY A 383 -6.09 33.78 8.67
CA GLY A 383 -6.92 34.99 8.65
C GLY A 383 -6.16 36.29 8.88
N ARG A 384 -5.05 36.27 9.65
CA ARG A 384 -4.15 37.43 9.81
C ARG A 384 -3.19 37.59 8.63
N MET A 385 -2.76 36.48 8.02
CA MET A 385 -1.94 36.46 6.81
C MET A 385 -2.70 36.92 5.55
N ALA A 386 -4.03 36.92 5.56
CA ALA A 386 -4.88 37.23 4.41
C ALA A 386 -4.50 38.51 3.66
N GLY A 387 -4.18 39.59 4.38
CA GLY A 387 -3.74 40.86 3.78
C GLY A 387 -2.45 40.70 2.97
N ARG A 388 -1.50 39.94 3.51
CA ARG A 388 -0.21 39.64 2.87
C ARG A 388 -0.35 38.68 1.70
N LEU A 389 -1.13 37.60 1.85
CA LEU A 389 -1.40 36.63 0.78
C LEU A 389 -2.04 37.28 -0.45
N ARG A 390 -2.93 38.25 -0.23
CA ARG A 390 -3.51 39.06 -1.32
C ARG A 390 -2.49 39.98 -1.98
N ALA A 391 -1.59 40.59 -1.20
CA ALA A 391 -0.57 41.49 -1.71
C ALA A 391 0.51 40.74 -2.53
N ASP A 392 0.90 39.55 -2.09
CA ASP A 392 1.90 38.72 -2.78
C ASP A 392 1.35 38.14 -4.11
N GLY A 393 0.04 37.91 -4.20
CA GLY A 393 -0.61 37.41 -5.41
C GLY A 393 -0.24 35.98 -5.81
N VAL A 394 0.54 35.27 -4.98
CA VAL A 394 0.97 33.89 -5.21
C VAL A 394 -0.11 32.93 -4.72
N PRO A 395 -0.65 32.03 -5.56
CA PRO A 395 -1.65 31.05 -5.15
C PRO A 395 -1.14 30.12 -4.04
N VAL A 396 -1.92 29.96 -2.98
CA VAL A 396 -1.66 28.96 -1.94
C VAL A 396 -2.01 27.57 -2.48
N ASP A 397 -1.02 26.68 -2.53
CA ASP A 397 -1.20 25.28 -2.92
C ASP A 397 -1.42 24.41 -1.68
N LEU A 398 -2.67 23.94 -1.53
CA LEU A 398 -3.11 23.05 -0.46
C LEU A 398 -3.25 21.59 -0.93
N PHE A 399 -2.81 21.26 -2.15
CA PHE A 399 -3.07 19.97 -2.78
C PHE A 399 -1.79 19.16 -3.02
N THR A 400 -0.68 19.81 -3.39
CA THR A 400 0.56 19.11 -3.77
C THR A 400 1.37 18.64 -2.56
N GLY A 401 1.39 17.32 -2.35
CA GLY A 401 2.18 16.68 -1.28
C GLY A 401 1.56 16.80 0.11
N VAL A 402 0.41 17.44 0.22
CA VAL A 402 -0.31 17.67 1.48
C VAL A 402 -1.17 16.46 1.82
N ARG A 403 -0.94 15.86 2.99
CA ARG A 403 -1.82 14.80 3.52
C ARG A 403 -3.09 15.41 4.10
N ARG A 404 -4.19 14.66 3.97
CA ARG A 404 -5.55 15.12 4.28
C ARG A 404 -5.72 15.31 5.79
N THR A 405 -6.24 16.48 6.19
CA THR A 405 -6.67 16.77 7.56
C THR A 405 -7.93 17.64 7.55
N PRO A 406 -8.82 17.54 8.55
CA PRO A 406 -9.98 18.42 8.69
C PRO A 406 -9.64 19.92 8.71
N THR A 407 -8.47 20.28 9.24
CA THR A 407 -7.95 21.67 9.28
C THR A 407 -7.83 22.30 7.88
N LEU A 408 -7.54 21.49 6.85
CA LEU A 408 -7.38 22.00 5.49
C LEU A 408 -8.70 22.53 4.90
N LEU A 409 -9.82 21.94 5.29
CA LEU A 409 -11.13 22.36 4.79
C LEU A 409 -11.53 23.72 5.38
N GLU A 410 -11.32 23.92 6.68
CA GLU A 410 -11.56 25.21 7.34
C GLU A 410 -10.58 26.29 6.85
N LEU A 411 -9.32 25.91 6.60
CA LEU A 411 -8.32 26.81 6.02
C LEU A 411 -8.72 27.23 4.59
N LEU A 412 -9.16 26.29 3.76
CA LEU A 412 -9.62 26.55 2.40
C LEU A 412 -10.82 27.51 2.41
N ASP A 413 -11.82 27.27 3.26
CA ASP A 413 -12.98 28.17 3.40
C ASP A 413 -12.55 29.58 3.84
N ARG A 414 -11.63 29.68 4.80
CA ARG A 414 -11.13 30.97 5.29
C ARG A 414 -10.38 31.74 4.20
N LEU A 415 -9.47 31.09 3.47
CA LEU A 415 -8.69 31.73 2.41
C LEU A 415 -9.58 32.23 1.26
N LEU A 416 -10.59 31.43 0.87
CA LEU A 416 -11.56 31.84 -0.15
C LEU A 416 -12.45 32.99 0.36
N ALA A 417 -12.90 32.95 1.61
CA ALA A 417 -13.69 34.04 2.21
C ALA A 417 -12.92 35.36 2.28
N ASP A 418 -11.61 35.30 2.51
CA ASP A 418 -10.72 36.47 2.56
C ASP A 418 -10.26 36.96 1.17
N GLY A 419 -10.59 36.23 0.09
CA GLY A 419 -10.17 36.54 -1.27
C GLY A 419 -8.68 36.33 -1.53
N ALA A 420 -8.01 35.46 -0.75
CA ALA A 420 -6.63 35.07 -1.03
C ALA A 420 -6.59 34.11 -2.24
N PRO A 421 -5.59 34.23 -3.14
CA PRO A 421 -5.49 33.33 -4.28
C PRO A 421 -5.17 31.90 -3.79
N VAL A 422 -5.99 30.94 -4.21
CA VAL A 422 -5.79 29.50 -3.94
C VAL A 422 -5.61 28.79 -5.27
N ALA A 423 -4.68 27.84 -5.33
CA ALA A 423 -4.44 27.02 -6.51
C ALA A 423 -5.73 26.30 -6.96
N ASP A 424 -5.77 25.88 -8.23
CA ASP A 424 -6.90 25.10 -8.72
C ASP A 424 -6.84 23.66 -8.16
N PRO A 425 -7.98 23.06 -7.81
CA PRO A 425 -8.00 21.68 -7.35
C PRO A 425 -7.53 20.75 -8.48
N PRO A 426 -6.72 19.72 -8.17
CA PRO A 426 -6.39 18.71 -9.17
C PRO A 426 -7.67 17.98 -9.59
N GLU A 427 -7.70 17.45 -10.82
CA GLU A 427 -8.86 16.69 -11.34
C GLU A 427 -9.28 15.55 -10.40
N ARG A 428 -8.31 14.97 -9.68
CA ARG A 428 -8.48 13.86 -8.73
C ARG A 428 -8.42 14.32 -7.28
N PHE A 429 -9.18 15.35 -6.94
CA PHE A 429 -9.30 15.83 -5.56
C PHE A 429 -10.48 15.19 -4.83
N TYR A 430 -10.26 14.78 -3.59
CA TYR A 430 -11.32 14.40 -2.65
C TYR A 430 -11.39 15.44 -1.54
N LEU A 431 -12.55 16.10 -1.43
CA LEU A 431 -12.83 17.05 -0.37
C LEU A 431 -13.32 16.27 0.86
N GLY A 432 -12.50 16.18 1.92
CA GLY A 432 -12.80 15.44 3.15
C GLY A 432 -13.84 16.10 4.05
N VAL A 433 -15.02 16.38 3.51
CA VAL A 433 -16.13 17.01 4.25
C VAL A 433 -16.73 16.05 5.27
N ASP A 434 -16.72 14.75 4.99
CA ASP A 434 -17.18 13.71 5.92
C ASP A 434 -16.27 13.63 7.16
N ASP A 435 -14.95 13.55 6.94
CA ASP A 435 -13.96 13.55 8.03
C ASP A 435 -14.08 14.82 8.90
N TRP A 436 -14.29 15.99 8.27
CA TRP A 436 -14.53 17.25 8.98
C TRP A 436 -15.86 17.28 9.74
N ALA A 437 -16.96 16.83 9.12
CA ALA A 437 -18.30 16.87 9.72
C ALA A 437 -18.39 16.02 10.98
N GLY A 438 -17.68 14.89 11.02
CA GLY A 438 -17.58 14.03 12.21
C GLY A 438 -16.88 14.69 13.40
N GLN A 439 -16.07 15.71 13.16
CA GLN A 439 -15.28 16.43 14.17
C GLN A 439 -15.75 17.89 14.38
N ALA A 440 -16.75 18.34 13.62
CA ALA A 440 -17.22 19.71 13.63
C ALA A 440 -17.75 20.13 15.01
N ARG A 441 -17.50 21.38 15.36
CA ARG A 441 -17.93 22.02 16.61
C ARG A 441 -18.77 23.25 16.30
N SER A 442 -19.37 23.86 17.33
CA SER A 442 -20.19 25.07 17.16
C SER A 442 -19.43 26.27 16.60
N ASP A 443 -18.10 26.29 16.74
CA ASP A 443 -17.19 27.32 16.24
C ASP A 443 -16.50 26.95 14.92
N SER A 444 -16.80 25.78 14.34
CA SER A 444 -16.27 25.35 13.05
C SER A 444 -16.80 26.21 11.88
N ALA A 445 -16.10 26.13 10.74
CA ALA A 445 -16.44 26.92 9.55
C ALA A 445 -17.83 26.60 8.98
N THR A 446 -18.46 27.59 8.34
CA THR A 446 -19.76 27.42 7.65
C THR A 446 -19.61 26.81 6.25
N LEU A 447 -18.39 26.77 5.71
CA LEU A 447 -18.06 26.27 4.37
C LEU A 447 -18.75 27.04 3.22
N ALA A 448 -19.26 28.23 3.51
CA ALA A 448 -20.00 29.04 2.56
C ALA A 448 -19.13 29.54 1.39
N ALA A 449 -17.85 29.85 1.63
CA ALA A 449 -16.95 30.31 0.58
C ALA A 449 -16.53 29.16 -0.34
N VAL A 450 -16.30 27.96 0.21
CA VAL A 450 -16.03 26.76 -0.59
C VAL A 450 -17.23 26.41 -1.49
N ALA A 451 -18.45 26.52 -0.97
CA ALA A 451 -19.66 26.21 -1.74
C ALA A 451 -19.98 27.25 -2.82
N ALA A 452 -19.64 28.52 -2.59
CA ALA A 452 -19.82 29.59 -3.56
C ALA A 452 -18.83 29.51 -4.74
N ASP A 453 -17.65 28.90 -4.55
CA ASP A 453 -16.63 28.77 -5.59
C ASP A 453 -17.00 27.65 -6.59
N LEU A 454 -17.12 28.03 -7.88
CA LEU A 454 -17.48 27.13 -8.97
C LEU A 454 -16.51 25.96 -9.15
N ARG A 455 -15.24 26.12 -8.74
CA ARG A 455 -14.21 25.07 -8.82
C ARG A 455 -14.42 23.97 -7.79
N PHE A 456 -14.91 24.33 -6.59
CA PHE A 456 -15.03 23.41 -5.45
C PHE A 456 -16.44 22.84 -5.26
N ARG A 457 -17.48 23.52 -5.76
CA ARG A 457 -18.89 23.07 -5.66
C ARG A 457 -19.15 21.65 -6.17
N PRO A 458 -18.58 21.18 -7.30
CA PRO A 458 -18.74 19.79 -7.74
C PRO A 458 -18.18 18.77 -6.74
N PHE A 459 -17.06 19.09 -6.07
CA PHE A 459 -16.46 18.22 -5.06
C PHE A 459 -17.30 18.19 -3.77
N MET A 460 -17.86 19.32 -3.36
CA MET A 460 -18.81 19.37 -2.24
C MET A 460 -20.06 18.54 -2.53
N ARG A 461 -20.58 18.58 -3.76
CA ARG A 461 -21.75 17.79 -4.18
C ARG A 461 -21.55 16.28 -4.01
N VAL A 462 -20.35 15.79 -4.33
CA VAL A 462 -20.02 14.36 -4.14
C VAL A 462 -19.79 14.01 -2.66
N ALA A 463 -19.30 14.94 -1.84
CA ALA A 463 -19.01 14.70 -0.42
C ALA A 463 -20.23 14.85 0.50
N ALA A 464 -21.20 15.71 0.14
CA ALA A 464 -22.34 16.07 0.98
C ALA A 464 -23.17 14.87 1.50
N PRO A 465 -23.49 13.83 0.70
CA PRO A 465 -24.28 12.71 1.19
C PRO A 465 -23.58 11.91 2.31
N ARG A 466 -22.26 11.77 2.21
CA ARG A 466 -21.44 11.06 3.21
C ARG A 466 -21.27 11.87 4.49
N ALA A 467 -21.18 13.19 4.35
CA ALA A 467 -21.02 14.11 5.49
C ALA A 467 -22.33 14.45 6.22
N TRP A 468 -23.49 14.19 5.61
CA TRP A 468 -24.79 14.67 6.11
C TRP A 468 -25.11 14.17 7.52
N ASP A 469 -25.08 12.86 7.74
CA ASP A 469 -25.46 12.26 9.03
C ASP A 469 -24.53 12.72 10.16
N ASP A 470 -23.24 12.85 9.86
CA ASP A 470 -22.24 13.36 10.78
C ASP A 470 -22.49 14.84 11.10
N ALA A 471 -22.75 15.67 10.08
CA ALA A 471 -23.05 17.09 10.25
C ALA A 471 -24.34 17.34 11.05
N VAL A 472 -25.37 16.50 10.87
CA VAL A 472 -26.61 16.58 11.67
C VAL A 472 -26.33 16.18 13.11
N ARG A 473 -25.58 15.10 13.33
CA ARG A 473 -25.22 14.62 14.68
C ARG A 473 -24.38 15.63 15.45
N THR A 474 -23.44 16.30 14.80
CA THR A 474 -22.58 17.33 15.41
C THR A 474 -23.20 18.71 15.43
N ASN A 475 -24.38 18.90 14.83
CA ASN A 475 -25.03 20.20 14.62
C ASN A 475 -24.07 21.21 13.97
N ALA A 476 -23.38 20.77 12.92
CA ALA A 476 -22.33 21.53 12.25
C ALA A 476 -22.87 22.85 11.65
N PRO A 477 -22.13 23.97 11.75
CA PRO A 477 -22.53 25.25 11.15
C PRO A 477 -22.75 25.21 9.63
N ALA A 478 -22.11 24.27 8.92
CA ALA A 478 -22.26 24.10 7.48
C ALA A 478 -23.59 23.42 7.04
N LEU A 479 -24.46 23.02 7.97
CA LEU A 479 -25.72 22.34 7.65
C LEU A 479 -26.61 23.03 6.61
N PRO A 480 -26.80 24.37 6.61
CA PRO A 480 -27.59 25.05 5.57
C PRO A 480 -26.99 24.88 4.17
N VAL A 481 -25.67 25.05 4.05
CA VAL A 481 -24.93 24.90 2.78
C VAL A 481 -24.94 23.45 2.32
N LEU A 482 -24.71 22.50 3.24
CA LEU A 482 -24.79 21.08 2.94
C LEU A 482 -26.19 20.67 2.50
N ARG A 483 -27.26 21.28 3.04
CA ARG A 483 -28.63 20.99 2.63
C ARG A 483 -28.87 21.36 1.16
N GLU A 484 -28.42 22.55 0.74
CA GLU A 484 -28.55 23.02 -0.64
C GLU A 484 -27.77 22.12 -1.60
N VAL A 485 -26.50 21.85 -1.28
CA VAL A 485 -25.62 21.00 -2.09
C VAL A 485 -26.11 19.54 -2.14
N TYR A 486 -26.71 19.05 -1.05
CA TYR A 486 -27.33 17.73 -1.00
C TYR A 486 -28.58 17.66 -1.89
N ALA A 487 -29.41 18.69 -1.91
CA ALA A 487 -30.58 18.74 -2.79
C ALA A 487 -30.15 18.73 -4.26
N GLU A 488 -29.11 19.50 -4.63
CA GLU A 488 -28.51 19.49 -5.97
C GLU A 488 -27.95 18.12 -6.35
N TRP A 489 -27.26 17.45 -5.41
CA TRP A 489 -26.79 16.08 -5.62
C TRP A 489 -27.95 15.12 -5.87
N ALA A 490 -29.02 15.21 -5.07
CA ALA A 490 -30.18 14.36 -5.20
C ALA A 490 -30.90 14.57 -6.54
N ASP A 491 -31.00 15.83 -7.00
CA ASP A 491 -31.59 16.14 -8.30
C ASP A 491 -30.75 15.57 -9.45
N GLU A 492 -29.43 15.76 -9.43
CA GLU A 492 -28.52 15.25 -10.46
C GLU A 492 -28.54 13.71 -10.52
N ARG A 493 -28.51 13.03 -9.37
CA ARG A 493 -28.58 11.55 -9.33
C ARG A 493 -29.95 11.03 -9.75
N ALA A 494 -31.04 11.76 -9.45
CA ALA A 494 -32.37 11.40 -9.92
C ALA A 494 -32.46 11.59 -11.45
N ASP A 495 -31.89 12.65 -12.01
CA ASP A 495 -31.82 12.87 -13.46
C ASP A 495 -31.02 11.77 -14.15
N GLU A 496 -29.87 11.39 -13.58
CA GLU A 496 -29.05 10.28 -14.07
C GLU A 496 -29.82 8.94 -14.03
N LEU A 497 -30.55 8.67 -12.94
CA LEU A 497 -31.39 7.47 -12.82
C LEU A 497 -32.51 7.44 -13.87
N LEU A 498 -33.16 8.58 -14.13
CA LEU A 498 -34.23 8.69 -15.13
C LEU A 498 -33.70 8.62 -16.57
N ALA A 499 -32.46 9.07 -16.79
CA ALA A 499 -31.77 8.95 -18.08
C ALA A 499 -31.20 7.55 -18.33
N ALA A 500 -31.14 6.69 -17.30
CA ALA A 500 -30.60 5.34 -17.41
C ALA A 500 -31.35 4.53 -18.49
N ARG A 501 -30.60 3.79 -19.30
CA ARG A 501 -31.17 2.89 -20.33
C ARG A 501 -31.04 1.42 -19.96
N GLY A 502 -30.18 1.08 -18.99
CA GLY A 502 -29.91 -0.28 -18.56
C GLY A 502 -30.46 -0.58 -17.17
N LEU A 503 -31.04 -1.78 -16.99
CA LEU A 503 -31.66 -2.18 -15.73
C LEU A 503 -30.63 -2.31 -14.59
N ALA A 504 -29.44 -2.83 -14.85
CA ALA A 504 -28.41 -2.99 -13.83
C ALA A 504 -27.84 -1.64 -13.38
N GLY A 505 -27.54 -0.73 -14.32
CA GLY A 505 -27.08 0.62 -14.00
C GLY A 505 -28.09 1.40 -13.16
N ALA A 506 -29.38 1.36 -13.53
CA ALA A 506 -30.45 1.93 -12.72
C ALA A 506 -30.54 1.30 -11.32
N ALA A 507 -30.33 -0.01 -11.20
CA ALA A 507 -30.32 -0.70 -9.92
C ALA A 507 -29.12 -0.35 -9.03
N GLU A 508 -27.93 -0.08 -9.62
CA GLU A 508 -26.76 0.42 -8.90
C GLU A 508 -27.01 1.82 -8.35
N LEU A 509 -27.45 2.75 -9.20
CA LEU A 509 -27.78 4.13 -8.83
C LEU A 509 -28.86 4.17 -7.75
N LEU A 510 -29.94 3.39 -7.90
CA LEU A 510 -30.99 3.34 -6.90
C LEU A 510 -30.51 2.70 -5.59
N ARG A 511 -29.55 1.76 -5.63
CA ARG A 511 -28.96 1.18 -4.41
C ARG A 511 -28.14 2.23 -3.64
N GLU A 512 -27.44 3.12 -4.32
CA GLU A 512 -26.77 4.27 -3.73
C GLU A 512 -27.80 5.25 -3.11
N LEU A 513 -28.77 5.70 -3.90
CA LEU A 513 -29.84 6.61 -3.46
C LEU A 513 -30.65 6.03 -2.29
N ALA A 514 -30.87 4.72 -2.26
CA ALA A 514 -31.68 4.07 -1.22
C ALA A 514 -31.03 4.17 0.18
N ARG A 515 -29.70 4.34 0.26
CA ARG A 515 -28.99 4.61 1.54
C ARG A 515 -29.40 5.96 2.13
N HIS A 516 -29.83 6.87 1.26
CA HIS A 516 -30.17 8.26 1.51
C HIS A 516 -31.69 8.52 1.43
N ARG A 517 -32.50 7.47 1.33
CA ARG A 517 -33.93 7.54 1.02
C ARG A 517 -34.73 8.47 1.92
N THR A 518 -34.55 8.36 3.24
CA THR A 518 -35.28 9.18 4.23
C THR A 518 -34.90 10.64 4.07
N THR A 519 -33.61 10.94 4.02
CA THR A 519 -33.08 12.28 3.87
C THR A 519 -33.50 12.92 2.54
N ILE A 520 -33.52 12.16 1.44
CA ILE A 520 -34.02 12.65 0.15
C ILE A 520 -35.51 12.98 0.24
N GLY A 521 -36.32 12.10 0.85
CA GLY A 521 -37.76 12.36 1.04
C GLY A 521 -38.04 13.61 1.86
N ASP A 522 -37.24 13.87 2.90
CA ASP A 522 -37.42 15.03 3.79
C ASP A 522 -36.90 16.34 3.18
N LEU A 523 -35.76 16.31 2.49
CA LEU A 523 -35.10 17.51 1.98
C LEU A 523 -35.49 17.88 0.54
N ASN A 524 -35.77 16.88 -0.31
CA ASN A 524 -36.13 17.05 -1.71
C ASN A 524 -37.24 16.05 -2.11
N PRO A 525 -38.50 16.27 -1.65
CA PRO A 525 -39.62 15.40 -1.98
C PRO A 525 -39.92 15.34 -3.48
N ALA A 526 -39.61 16.40 -4.24
CA ALA A 526 -39.77 16.39 -5.70
C ALA A 526 -38.84 15.37 -6.37
N ALA A 527 -37.57 15.28 -5.96
CA ALA A 527 -36.67 14.22 -6.41
C ALA A 527 -37.17 12.83 -5.99
N ALA A 528 -37.70 12.68 -4.78
CA ALA A 528 -38.27 11.43 -4.29
C ALA A 528 -39.46 10.94 -5.15
N GLU A 529 -40.36 11.84 -5.53
CA GLU A 529 -41.48 11.55 -6.43
C GLU A 529 -41.01 11.13 -7.83
N ARG A 530 -40.02 11.85 -8.38
CA ARG A 530 -39.39 11.50 -9.67
C ARG A 530 -38.76 10.11 -9.65
N ILE A 531 -38.03 9.77 -8.58
CA ILE A 531 -37.43 8.43 -8.40
C ILE A 531 -38.52 7.35 -8.31
N ALA A 532 -39.62 7.61 -7.58
CA ALA A 532 -40.73 6.66 -7.46
C ALA A 532 -41.50 6.45 -8.79
N GLY A 533 -41.45 7.44 -9.68
CA GLY A 533 -42.05 7.41 -11.02
C GLY A 533 -41.20 6.73 -12.10
N LEU A 534 -40.07 6.10 -11.77
CA LEU A 534 -39.17 5.46 -12.73
C LEU A 534 -39.90 4.43 -13.64
N ASP A 535 -39.71 4.55 -14.95
CA ASP A 535 -40.23 3.58 -15.93
C ASP A 535 -39.41 2.29 -15.97
N VAL A 536 -39.70 1.40 -15.02
CA VAL A 536 -39.02 0.10 -14.90
C VAL A 536 -39.42 -0.87 -16.02
N ALA A 537 -40.63 -0.79 -16.56
CA ALA A 537 -41.09 -1.66 -17.64
C ALA A 537 -40.33 -1.36 -18.95
N GLY A 538 -40.16 -0.08 -19.30
CA GLY A 538 -39.34 0.32 -20.43
C GLY A 538 -37.86 -0.03 -20.25
N LEU A 539 -37.31 0.09 -19.04
CA LEU A 539 -35.94 -0.37 -18.73
C LEU A 539 -35.76 -1.87 -18.96
N LEU A 540 -36.70 -2.69 -18.49
CA LEU A 540 -36.66 -4.15 -18.69
C LEU A 540 -36.76 -4.49 -20.17
N ALA A 541 -37.71 -3.88 -20.90
CA ALA A 541 -37.88 -4.12 -22.34
C ALA A 541 -36.60 -3.76 -23.13
N ARG A 542 -35.98 -2.60 -22.85
CA ARG A 542 -34.71 -2.19 -23.48
C ARG A 542 -33.57 -3.15 -23.14
N THR A 543 -33.50 -3.62 -21.90
CA THR A 543 -32.47 -4.58 -21.44
C THR A 543 -32.60 -5.92 -22.16
N LEU A 544 -33.81 -6.48 -22.26
CA LEU A 544 -34.06 -7.73 -23.00
C LEU A 544 -33.74 -7.57 -24.50
N ARG A 545 -34.14 -6.43 -25.10
CA ARG A 545 -33.84 -6.10 -26.50
C ARG A 545 -32.36 -5.87 -26.80
N ALA A 546 -31.56 -5.44 -25.82
CA ALA A 546 -30.11 -5.33 -25.95
C ALA A 546 -29.43 -6.71 -25.92
N GLY A 547 -29.98 -7.63 -25.13
CA GLY A 547 -29.57 -9.03 -25.03
C GLY A 547 -28.92 -9.39 -23.70
N ILE A 548 -29.01 -10.68 -23.37
CA ILE A 548 -28.67 -11.23 -22.05
C ILE A 548 -27.68 -12.39 -22.18
N LEU A 549 -26.87 -12.63 -21.15
CA LEU A 549 -25.88 -13.71 -21.18
C LEU A 549 -26.54 -15.08 -21.37
N ASP A 550 -27.73 -15.29 -20.80
CA ASP A 550 -28.46 -16.56 -20.83
C ASP A 550 -28.97 -16.98 -22.22
N GLU A 551 -28.86 -16.12 -23.24
CA GLU A 551 -29.05 -16.51 -24.65
C GLU A 551 -27.93 -17.44 -25.13
N LEU A 552 -26.78 -17.38 -24.48
CA LEU A 552 -25.62 -18.23 -24.73
C LEU A 552 -25.45 -19.26 -23.61
N GLY A 553 -24.85 -20.39 -23.95
CA GLY A 553 -24.52 -21.47 -23.03
C GLY A 553 -23.31 -22.25 -23.49
N TRP A 554 -22.79 -23.10 -22.61
CA TRP A 554 -21.72 -24.04 -22.93
C TRP A 554 -22.23 -25.45 -22.60
N PRO A 555 -22.75 -26.20 -23.59
CA PRO A 555 -23.43 -27.47 -23.34
C PRO A 555 -22.61 -28.48 -22.52
N ALA A 556 -21.32 -28.61 -22.83
CA ALA A 556 -20.42 -29.52 -22.11
C ALA A 556 -20.17 -29.10 -20.66
N LEU A 557 -20.14 -27.79 -20.38
CA LEU A 557 -20.00 -27.27 -19.02
C LEU A 557 -21.30 -27.46 -18.22
N GLU A 558 -22.44 -27.17 -18.83
CA GLU A 558 -23.76 -27.38 -18.22
C GLU A 558 -23.98 -28.85 -17.87
N GLU A 559 -23.59 -29.77 -18.77
CA GLU A 559 -23.59 -31.21 -18.50
C GLU A 559 -22.66 -31.60 -17.35
N ALA A 560 -21.43 -31.08 -17.31
CA ALA A 560 -20.48 -31.36 -16.24
C ALA A 560 -20.98 -30.85 -14.87
N LEU A 561 -21.55 -29.64 -14.84
CA LEU A 561 -22.13 -29.05 -13.63
C LEU A 561 -23.35 -29.86 -13.14
N ALA A 562 -24.22 -30.29 -14.06
CA ALA A 562 -25.34 -31.17 -13.72
C ALA A 562 -24.86 -32.51 -13.12
N ARG A 563 -23.83 -33.14 -13.71
CA ARG A 563 -23.21 -34.37 -13.18
C ARG A 563 -22.53 -34.18 -11.81
N LEU A 564 -22.11 -32.96 -11.48
CA LEU A 564 -21.61 -32.58 -10.17
C LEU A 564 -22.73 -32.20 -9.18
N GLY A 565 -24.01 -32.33 -9.56
CA GLY A 565 -25.17 -31.97 -8.75
C GLY A 565 -25.30 -30.47 -8.50
N VAL A 566 -24.74 -29.63 -9.37
CA VAL A 566 -24.89 -28.17 -9.33
C VAL A 566 -26.20 -27.83 -10.05
N GLY A 567 -27.18 -27.32 -9.29
CA GLY A 567 -28.51 -26.94 -9.82
C GLY A 567 -29.67 -27.89 -9.49
N GLU A 568 -29.42 -29.06 -8.88
CA GLU A 568 -30.46 -30.07 -8.57
C GLU A 568 -31.10 -29.95 -7.17
N SER A 569 -30.57 -29.11 -6.27
CA SER A 569 -31.16 -28.95 -4.92
C SER A 569 -32.30 -27.94 -4.94
N ASP A 570 -33.46 -28.29 -4.36
CA ASP A 570 -34.61 -27.41 -4.13
C ASP A 570 -34.28 -26.10 -3.34
N ASP A 571 -33.09 -26.03 -2.74
CA ASP A 571 -32.49 -24.88 -2.08
C ASP A 571 -31.46 -24.15 -2.96
N VAL A 572 -31.80 -23.84 -4.23
CA VAL A 572 -30.97 -22.92 -5.05
C VAL A 572 -31.05 -21.52 -4.45
N GLU A 573 -30.21 -21.21 -3.46
CA GLU A 573 -29.91 -19.82 -3.17
C GLU A 573 -29.27 -19.24 -4.44
N LEU A 574 -29.98 -18.38 -5.18
CA LEU A 574 -29.47 -17.60 -6.33
C LEU A 574 -28.21 -16.76 -6.01
N HIS A 575 -27.78 -16.76 -4.75
CA HIS A 575 -26.63 -16.03 -4.21
C HIS A 575 -25.58 -16.94 -3.58
N GLY A 576 -25.84 -18.25 -3.46
CA GLY A 576 -24.92 -19.22 -2.88
C GLY A 576 -24.05 -19.85 -3.95
N PHE A 577 -22.76 -19.52 -3.96
CA PHE A 577 -21.80 -20.35 -4.70
C PHE A 577 -21.77 -21.74 -4.06
N PRO A 578 -21.91 -22.85 -4.82
CA PRO A 578 -21.97 -24.17 -4.22
C PRO A 578 -20.75 -24.39 -3.32
N LYS A 579 -21.00 -24.75 -2.06
CA LYS A 579 -19.93 -25.14 -1.15
C LYS A 579 -19.14 -26.25 -1.85
N ASP A 580 -17.82 -26.04 -1.95
CA ASP A 580 -16.84 -26.98 -2.51
C ASP A 580 -16.76 -27.08 -4.05
N LEU A 581 -17.42 -26.20 -4.81
CA LEU A 581 -17.14 -26.08 -6.26
C LEU A 581 -15.81 -25.34 -6.47
N VAL A 582 -14.94 -25.92 -7.29
CA VAL A 582 -13.64 -25.39 -7.69
C VAL A 582 -13.61 -25.22 -9.21
N LEU A 583 -13.11 -24.08 -9.66
CA LEU A 583 -12.88 -23.75 -11.05
C LEU A 583 -11.42 -23.35 -11.21
N GLU A 584 -10.70 -24.00 -12.12
CA GLU A 584 -9.28 -23.72 -12.38
C GLU A 584 -9.05 -23.55 -13.88
N ASP A 585 -7.97 -22.83 -14.20
CA ASP A 585 -7.58 -22.59 -15.57
C ASP A 585 -7.04 -23.85 -16.27
N ALA A 586 -7.49 -24.06 -17.52
CA ALA A 586 -6.89 -25.01 -18.44
C ALA A 586 -7.09 -24.58 -19.90
N TRP A 587 -7.06 -23.27 -20.16
CA TRP A 587 -7.51 -22.67 -21.41
C TRP A 587 -6.95 -23.43 -22.65
N PRO A 588 -7.79 -23.71 -23.68
CA PRO A 588 -9.19 -23.29 -23.87
C PRO A 588 -10.23 -24.09 -23.07
N ASN A 589 -9.78 -25.06 -22.26
CA ASN A 589 -10.64 -25.90 -21.43
C ASN A 589 -10.79 -25.29 -20.03
N VAL A 590 -11.85 -25.66 -19.31
CA VAL A 590 -12.02 -25.30 -17.90
C VAL A 590 -12.04 -26.55 -17.03
N ILE A 591 -11.37 -26.51 -15.88
CA ILE A 591 -11.42 -27.59 -14.90
C ILE A 591 -12.53 -27.25 -13.92
N VAL A 592 -13.44 -28.20 -13.71
CA VAL A 592 -14.56 -28.06 -12.79
C VAL A 592 -14.54 -29.23 -11.82
N ALA A 593 -14.42 -28.97 -10.53
CA ALA A 593 -14.36 -30.01 -9.53
C ALA A 593 -15.30 -29.72 -8.36
N ARG A 594 -15.93 -30.77 -7.83
CA ARG A 594 -16.74 -30.70 -6.62
C ARG A 594 -16.66 -32.03 -5.88
N THR A 595 -16.54 -31.96 -4.57
CA THR A 595 -16.45 -33.14 -3.67
C THR A 595 -15.33 -34.11 -4.08
N ASP A 596 -15.70 -35.20 -4.74
CA ASP A 596 -14.88 -36.35 -5.11
C ASP A 596 -14.71 -36.49 -6.64
N LYS A 597 -15.23 -35.56 -7.43
CA LYS A 597 -15.17 -35.60 -8.90
C LYS A 597 -14.57 -34.32 -9.48
N ALA A 598 -13.76 -34.50 -10.52
CA ALA A 598 -13.22 -33.43 -11.35
C ALA A 598 -13.48 -33.73 -12.84
N PHE A 599 -13.88 -32.70 -13.59
CA PHE A 599 -14.10 -32.74 -15.03
C PHE A 599 -13.20 -31.72 -15.71
N VAL A 600 -12.61 -32.09 -16.84
CA VAL A 600 -11.95 -31.16 -17.76
C VAL A 600 -12.90 -30.95 -18.93
N VAL A 601 -13.44 -29.74 -19.06
CA VAL A 601 -14.47 -29.40 -20.05
C VAL A 601 -13.81 -28.62 -21.18
N GLY A 602 -13.81 -29.20 -22.39
CA GLY A 602 -13.36 -28.52 -23.60
C GLY A 602 -14.51 -27.88 -24.38
N PRO A 603 -14.20 -27.06 -25.40
CA PRO A 603 -15.20 -26.31 -26.15
C PRO A 603 -16.31 -27.18 -26.74
N GLN A 604 -15.98 -28.36 -27.27
CA GLN A 604 -16.95 -29.27 -27.90
C GLN A 604 -17.45 -30.40 -27.00
N GLY A 605 -16.86 -30.62 -25.82
CA GLY A 605 -17.19 -31.79 -24.99
C GLY A 605 -16.31 -31.95 -23.76
N ILE A 606 -16.69 -32.87 -22.88
CA ILE A 606 -15.92 -33.26 -21.70
C ILE A 606 -14.72 -34.13 -22.15
N LEU A 607 -13.51 -33.70 -21.81
CA LEU A 607 -12.26 -34.36 -22.20
C LEU A 607 -11.79 -35.40 -21.18
N LEU A 608 -12.03 -35.16 -19.89
CA LEU A 608 -11.60 -36.04 -18.80
C LEU A 608 -12.64 -36.03 -17.68
N GLU A 609 -12.95 -37.20 -17.14
CA GLU A 609 -13.63 -37.39 -15.86
C GLU A 609 -12.66 -38.10 -14.91
N HIS A 610 -12.43 -37.55 -13.73
CA HIS A 610 -11.52 -38.10 -12.72
C HIS A 610 -12.16 -38.13 -11.34
N THR A 611 -11.98 -39.24 -10.62
CA THR A 611 -12.38 -39.36 -9.21
C THR A 611 -11.20 -38.99 -8.32
N ILE A 612 -11.37 -37.93 -7.53
CA ILE A 612 -10.35 -37.36 -6.66
C ILE A 612 -10.02 -38.36 -5.55
N ARG A 613 -8.75 -38.76 -5.46
CA ARG A 613 -8.23 -39.65 -4.41
C ARG A 613 -7.31 -38.87 -3.47
N ILE A 614 -7.88 -38.25 -2.45
CA ILE A 614 -7.13 -37.53 -1.40
C ILE A 614 -7.45 -38.20 -0.06
N PRO A 615 -6.49 -38.31 0.89
CA PRO A 615 -6.75 -38.88 2.21
C PRO A 615 -7.90 -38.18 2.97
N ASP A 616 -8.62 -38.95 3.81
CA ASP A 616 -9.98 -38.67 4.34
C ASP A 616 -10.19 -37.37 5.14
N ARG A 617 -9.17 -36.53 5.37
CA ARG A 617 -9.37 -35.24 6.04
C ARG A 617 -8.30 -34.21 5.70
N LEU A 618 -8.61 -33.33 4.75
CA LEU A 618 -7.91 -32.05 4.60
C LEU A 618 -8.24 -31.15 5.80
N GLU A 619 -7.29 -30.29 6.18
CA GLU A 619 -7.58 -29.22 7.13
C GLU A 619 -8.71 -28.34 6.57
N GLN A 620 -9.55 -27.76 7.45
CA GLN A 620 -10.74 -27.00 7.06
C GLN A 620 -10.46 -25.84 6.07
N TRP A 621 -9.20 -25.42 5.99
CA TRP A 621 -8.75 -24.30 5.15
C TRP A 621 -7.89 -24.71 3.95
N ALA A 622 -7.58 -26.01 3.79
CA ALA A 622 -6.81 -26.53 2.65
C ALA A 622 -7.75 -26.87 1.49
N ARG A 623 -7.59 -26.18 0.36
CA ARG A 623 -8.34 -26.47 -0.88
C ARG A 623 -7.47 -27.22 -1.88
N THR A 624 -8.10 -28.15 -2.59
CA THR A 624 -7.48 -28.86 -3.72
C THR A 624 -7.43 -27.94 -4.95
N ARG A 625 -6.28 -27.91 -5.62
CA ARG A 625 -6.03 -27.17 -6.88
C ARG A 625 -5.72 -28.15 -7.99
N PHE A 626 -5.91 -27.72 -9.24
CA PHE A 626 -5.82 -28.59 -10.40
C PHE A 626 -5.06 -27.93 -11.55
N ARG A 627 -4.23 -28.69 -12.27
CA ARG A 627 -3.64 -28.28 -13.56
C ARG A 627 -3.83 -29.39 -14.58
N PHE A 628 -4.26 -29.06 -15.79
CA PHE A 628 -4.44 -30.04 -16.87
C PHE A 628 -3.31 -29.93 -17.87
N VAL A 629 -2.55 -31.00 -18.10
CA VAL A 629 -1.35 -30.99 -18.96
C VAL A 629 -1.28 -32.31 -19.73
N ASP A 630 -1.10 -32.25 -21.04
CA ASP A 630 -0.90 -33.43 -21.91
C ASP A 630 -1.94 -34.56 -21.74
N GLY A 631 -3.19 -34.20 -21.40
CA GLY A 631 -4.26 -35.17 -21.17
C GLY A 631 -4.34 -35.73 -19.74
N GLU A 632 -3.41 -35.34 -18.86
CA GLU A 632 -3.39 -35.72 -17.45
C GLU A 632 -3.79 -34.54 -16.54
N LEU A 633 -4.42 -34.87 -15.42
CA LEU A 633 -4.79 -33.90 -14.38
C LEU A 633 -3.82 -34.02 -13.21
N LEU A 634 -3.10 -32.94 -12.93
CA LEU A 634 -2.33 -32.76 -11.70
C LEU A 634 -3.28 -32.31 -10.61
N VAL A 635 -3.37 -33.09 -9.52
CA VAL A 635 -4.18 -32.78 -8.35
C VAL A 635 -3.26 -32.38 -7.21
N VAL A 636 -3.41 -31.17 -6.68
CA VAL A 636 -2.53 -30.58 -5.67
C VAL A 636 -3.33 -30.21 -4.43
N TRP A 637 -2.81 -30.52 -3.25
CA TRP A 637 -3.40 -30.10 -1.97
C TRP A 637 -2.33 -29.82 -0.94
N TRP A 638 -2.69 -29.08 0.10
CA TRP A 638 -1.79 -28.86 1.23
C TRP A 638 -1.91 -29.99 2.26
N GLY A 639 -0.79 -30.57 2.69
CA GLY A 639 -0.77 -31.60 3.72
C GLY A 639 0.62 -31.89 4.30
N GLN A 640 0.71 -31.98 5.63
CA GLN A 640 1.97 -32.14 6.40
C GLN A 640 2.96 -30.98 6.15
N ASP A 641 2.48 -29.73 6.32
CA ASP A 641 3.25 -28.49 6.14
C ASP A 641 3.90 -28.28 4.77
N LYS A 642 3.45 -29.04 3.76
CA LYS A 642 3.98 -29.03 2.39
C LYS A 642 2.85 -29.23 1.38
N GLN A 643 3.10 -28.89 0.13
CA GLN A 643 2.17 -29.14 -0.98
C GLN A 643 2.44 -30.53 -1.54
N ARG A 644 1.38 -31.33 -1.62
CA ARG A 644 1.41 -32.68 -2.14
C ARG A 644 0.63 -32.73 -3.43
N ALA A 645 1.10 -33.55 -4.36
CA ALA A 645 0.42 -33.73 -5.61
C ALA A 645 0.46 -35.19 -6.09
N TYR A 646 -0.45 -35.52 -6.99
CA TYR A 646 -0.38 -36.72 -7.81
C TYR A 646 -0.92 -36.42 -9.22
N TRP A 647 -0.47 -37.21 -10.20
CA TRP A 647 -0.97 -37.18 -11.57
C TRP A 647 -2.11 -38.19 -11.74
N SER A 648 -3.17 -37.84 -12.47
CA SER A 648 -4.37 -38.69 -12.64
C SER A 648 -4.08 -40.05 -13.27
N SER A 649 -3.00 -40.19 -14.04
CA SER A 649 -2.51 -41.47 -14.58
C SER A 649 -1.99 -42.42 -13.50
N ARG A 650 -1.46 -41.86 -12.40
CA ARG A 650 -0.81 -42.59 -11.30
C ARG A 650 -1.27 -42.03 -9.94
N PRO A 651 -2.56 -42.18 -9.58
CA PRO A 651 -3.11 -41.56 -8.38
C PRO A 651 -2.59 -42.16 -7.06
N ALA A 652 -1.86 -43.27 -7.11
CA ALA A 652 -1.21 -43.87 -5.95
C ALA A 652 0.18 -43.28 -5.64
N GLU A 653 0.78 -42.56 -6.60
CA GLU A 653 2.12 -41.97 -6.47
C GLU A 653 1.99 -40.52 -5.99
N ILE A 654 1.94 -40.33 -4.68
CA ILE A 654 1.91 -39.00 -4.05
C ILE A 654 3.34 -38.48 -3.88
N PHE A 655 3.63 -37.29 -4.37
CA PHE A 655 4.93 -36.62 -4.25
C PHE A 655 4.78 -35.22 -3.65
N GLU A 656 5.91 -34.65 -3.20
CA GLU A 656 6.02 -33.25 -2.76
C GLU A 656 6.21 -32.35 -4.00
N LEU A 657 5.36 -31.33 -4.14
CA LEU A 657 5.43 -30.36 -5.23
C LEU A 657 6.27 -29.16 -4.79
N ASP A 658 7.43 -29.00 -5.41
CA ASP A 658 8.32 -27.85 -5.22
C ASP A 658 7.96 -26.70 -6.18
N GLY A 659 8.46 -25.48 -5.94
CA GLY A 659 8.27 -24.32 -6.83
C GLY A 659 7.20 -23.34 -6.34
N GLU A 660 6.41 -22.77 -7.25
CA GLU A 660 5.34 -21.83 -6.89
C GLU A 660 4.30 -22.50 -6.00
N THR A 661 3.90 -21.81 -4.93
CA THR A 661 2.84 -22.28 -4.03
C THR A 661 1.48 -21.97 -4.59
N ILE A 662 0.75 -22.99 -5.04
CA ILE A 662 -0.63 -22.83 -5.53
C ILE A 662 -1.68 -23.29 -4.52
N ALA A 663 -1.33 -24.21 -3.61
CA ALA A 663 -2.19 -24.69 -2.53
C ALA A 663 -2.10 -23.77 -1.28
N TYR A 664 -2.62 -22.55 -1.34
CA TYR A 664 -2.55 -21.59 -0.21
C TYR A 664 -3.47 -21.95 0.97
N PHE A 665 -3.04 -21.56 2.18
CA PHE A 665 -3.87 -21.48 3.38
C PHE A 665 -4.64 -20.15 3.44
N GLY A 666 -5.96 -20.20 3.65
CA GLY A 666 -6.75 -19.02 4.01
C GLY A 666 -7.79 -18.59 2.97
N TYR A 667 -8.56 -17.56 3.31
CA TYR A 667 -9.73 -17.03 2.57
C TYR A 667 -9.34 -16.45 1.20
N ALA A 668 -8.91 -17.29 0.26
CA ALA A 668 -8.71 -16.97 -1.14
C ALA A 668 -10.05 -16.79 -1.89
N TYR A 669 -11.02 -16.12 -1.27
CA TYR A 669 -12.24 -15.64 -1.93
C TYR A 669 -11.97 -14.45 -2.86
N TYR A 670 -10.71 -14.02 -2.98
CA TYR A 670 -10.29 -12.81 -3.71
C TYR A 670 -9.06 -13.01 -4.61
N LEU A 671 -8.71 -14.25 -4.98
CA LEU A 671 -7.75 -14.43 -6.07
C LEU A 671 -8.41 -13.91 -7.35
N ALA A 672 -7.73 -12.97 -8.02
CA ALA A 672 -8.05 -12.57 -9.38
C ALA A 672 -8.21 -13.84 -10.25
N PRO A 673 -9.05 -13.80 -11.30
CA PRO A 673 -9.14 -14.94 -12.22
C PRO A 673 -7.72 -15.35 -12.65
N GLU A 674 -7.39 -16.63 -12.46
CA GLU A 674 -6.08 -17.18 -12.85
C GLU A 674 -5.80 -16.78 -14.30
N ALA A 675 -4.55 -16.40 -14.58
CA ALA A 675 -4.18 -16.03 -15.94
C ALA A 675 -4.30 -17.26 -16.85
N PRO A 676 -4.87 -17.12 -18.06
CA PRO A 676 -4.97 -18.22 -19.00
C PRO A 676 -3.62 -18.86 -19.30
N SER A 677 -3.51 -20.16 -19.08
CA SER A 677 -2.39 -21.00 -19.48
C SER A 677 -2.59 -21.53 -20.90
N LEU A 678 -1.50 -21.91 -21.56
CA LEU A 678 -1.56 -22.37 -22.95
C LEU A 678 -0.88 -23.72 -23.15
N ALA A 679 -1.60 -24.67 -23.75
CA ALA A 679 -1.02 -25.92 -24.24
C ALA A 679 -0.11 -25.65 -25.45
N LEU A 680 1.11 -26.19 -25.41
CA LEU A 680 2.10 -26.01 -26.48
C LEU A 680 2.00 -27.15 -27.52
N PRO A 681 2.22 -26.87 -28.82
CA PRO A 681 2.22 -27.92 -29.86
C PRO A 681 3.23 -29.06 -29.64
N GLY A 682 4.32 -28.79 -28.91
CA GLY A 682 5.38 -29.76 -28.58
C GLY A 682 5.15 -30.54 -27.28
N GLY A 683 3.97 -30.43 -26.67
CA GLY A 683 3.67 -30.98 -25.35
C GLY A 683 4.03 -30.01 -24.21
N GLY A 684 3.35 -30.18 -23.09
CA GLY A 684 3.41 -29.30 -21.93
C GLY A 684 2.49 -28.08 -22.04
N ARG A 685 2.37 -27.37 -20.91
CA ARG A 685 1.53 -26.17 -20.76
C ARG A 685 2.34 -25.05 -20.12
N THR A 686 2.36 -23.88 -20.73
CA THR A 686 3.06 -22.70 -20.20
C THR A 686 2.10 -21.77 -19.47
N THR A 687 2.59 -21.21 -18.37
CA THR A 687 1.96 -20.18 -17.54
C THR A 687 2.70 -18.84 -17.69
N GLY A 688 3.38 -18.60 -18.82
CA GLY A 688 4.24 -17.42 -19.01
C GLY A 688 5.67 -17.58 -18.48
N GLU A 689 6.02 -18.80 -18.06
CA GLU A 689 7.38 -19.26 -17.76
C GLU A 689 7.58 -20.68 -18.34
N ARG A 690 8.56 -21.43 -17.81
CA ARG A 690 8.91 -22.79 -18.23
C ARG A 690 7.66 -23.66 -18.27
N PRO A 691 7.44 -24.42 -19.37
CA PRO A 691 6.24 -25.24 -19.50
C PRO A 691 6.24 -26.39 -18.50
N LEU A 692 5.12 -26.57 -17.82
CA LEU A 692 4.81 -27.73 -17.02
C LEU A 692 4.52 -28.92 -17.95
N ARG A 693 5.12 -30.08 -17.69
CA ARG A 693 4.89 -31.32 -18.44
C ARG A 693 4.28 -32.40 -17.55
N ALA A 694 3.58 -33.35 -18.16
CA ALA A 694 3.06 -34.50 -17.42
C ALA A 694 4.19 -35.29 -16.74
N GLY A 695 4.07 -35.52 -15.44
CA GLY A 695 5.07 -36.19 -14.62
C GLY A 695 6.06 -35.27 -13.90
N ASP A 696 6.04 -33.97 -14.17
CA ASP A 696 6.88 -33.00 -13.44
C ASP A 696 6.48 -32.90 -11.96
N THR A 697 7.46 -32.58 -11.12
CA THR A 697 7.30 -32.39 -9.66
C THR A 697 7.63 -30.97 -9.20
N TRP A 698 7.76 -30.03 -10.14
CA TRP A 698 8.10 -28.63 -9.88
C TRP A 698 7.09 -27.72 -10.58
N MET A 699 6.49 -26.79 -9.84
CA MET A 699 5.49 -25.84 -10.32
C MET A 699 6.16 -24.55 -10.79
N PRO A 700 6.01 -24.14 -12.08
CA PRO A 700 6.51 -22.87 -12.59
C PRO A 700 5.74 -21.67 -12.05
N ASP A 701 6.36 -20.48 -12.09
CA ASP A 701 5.70 -19.24 -11.71
C ASP A 701 4.62 -18.84 -12.73
N GLU A 702 3.50 -18.29 -12.25
CA GLU A 702 2.37 -17.86 -13.06
C GLU A 702 2.43 -16.39 -13.45
N HIS A 703 2.51 -16.14 -14.75
CA HIS A 703 2.52 -14.81 -15.36
C HIS A 703 1.49 -14.74 -16.50
N ARG A 704 0.93 -13.55 -16.72
CA ARG A 704 -0.04 -13.37 -17.80
C ARG A 704 0.63 -13.56 -19.16
N LEU A 705 0.03 -14.42 -19.99
CA LEU A 705 0.49 -14.76 -21.34
C LEU A 705 -0.38 -14.08 -22.41
N LEU A 706 0.28 -13.64 -23.48
CA LEU A 706 -0.35 -13.29 -24.75
C LEU A 706 0.31 -14.09 -25.88
N ALA A 707 -0.45 -14.45 -26.91
CA ALA A 707 0.09 -14.99 -28.15
C ALA A 707 -0.68 -14.45 -29.35
N ASP A 708 0.04 -14.03 -30.39
CA ASP A 708 -0.53 -13.43 -31.60
C ASP A 708 -0.60 -14.41 -32.78
N GLY A 709 -0.35 -15.70 -32.50
CA GLY A 709 -0.25 -16.76 -33.50
C GLY A 709 1.15 -16.92 -34.12
N THR A 710 2.04 -15.94 -33.96
CA THR A 710 3.43 -15.98 -34.46
C THR A 710 4.47 -15.97 -33.34
N GLY A 711 4.17 -15.32 -32.22
CA GLY A 711 5.03 -15.25 -31.04
C GLY A 711 4.24 -15.33 -29.73
N TYR A 712 4.97 -15.33 -28.63
CA TYR A 712 4.45 -15.34 -27.26
C TYR A 712 5.04 -14.19 -26.46
N TRP A 713 4.23 -13.60 -25.58
CA TRP A 713 4.62 -12.52 -24.69
C TRP A 713 4.17 -12.82 -23.26
N THR A 714 5.00 -12.49 -22.29
CA THR A 714 4.68 -12.56 -20.86
C THR A 714 4.73 -11.18 -20.23
N LEU A 715 3.79 -10.88 -19.34
CA LEU A 715 3.78 -9.64 -18.57
C LEU A 715 4.57 -9.84 -17.27
N ARG A 716 5.68 -9.11 -17.11
CA ARG A 716 6.54 -9.17 -15.92
C ARG A 716 6.56 -7.82 -15.21
N ASP A 717 6.75 -7.85 -13.89
CA ASP A 717 6.96 -6.65 -13.06
C ASP A 717 8.30 -6.74 -12.31
N PRO A 718 9.43 -6.50 -12.99
CA PRO A 718 10.73 -6.64 -12.35
C PRO A 718 11.09 -5.45 -11.44
N PHE A 719 10.47 -4.26 -11.61
CA PHE A 719 10.89 -3.01 -10.92
C PHE A 719 9.77 -1.99 -10.63
N GLY A 720 8.51 -2.41 -10.55
CA GLY A 720 7.35 -1.52 -10.34
C GLY A 720 6.72 -1.00 -11.65
N GLY A 721 6.95 -1.71 -12.76
CA GLY A 721 6.42 -1.41 -14.11
C GLY A 721 5.97 -2.69 -14.80
N THR A 722 4.80 -2.67 -15.45
CA THR A 722 4.19 -3.83 -16.11
C THR A 722 4.47 -3.81 -17.61
N ASP A 723 5.58 -4.46 -18.02
CA ASP A 723 6.05 -4.46 -19.40
C ASP A 723 5.87 -5.83 -20.06
N PHE A 724 5.58 -5.83 -21.37
CA PHE A 724 5.50 -7.03 -22.18
C PHE A 724 6.89 -7.46 -22.64
N HIS A 725 7.26 -8.70 -22.32
CA HIS A 725 8.48 -9.34 -22.78
C HIS A 725 8.14 -10.41 -23.80
N GLU A 726 8.82 -10.41 -24.95
CA GLU A 726 8.86 -11.58 -25.83
C GLU A 726 9.34 -12.80 -25.04
N PHE A 727 8.78 -13.97 -25.32
CA PHE A 727 9.02 -15.17 -24.56
C PHE A 727 9.11 -16.39 -25.48
N ASP A 728 10.15 -17.21 -25.30
CA ASP A 728 10.25 -18.51 -25.96
C ASP A 728 9.67 -19.61 -25.04
N PRO A 729 8.50 -20.20 -25.38
CA PRO A 729 7.85 -21.19 -24.55
C PRO A 729 8.58 -22.52 -24.46
N VAL A 730 9.55 -22.81 -25.35
CA VAL A 730 10.32 -24.05 -25.29
C VAL A 730 11.46 -23.94 -24.28
N THR A 731 12.19 -22.82 -24.30
CA THR A 731 13.37 -22.60 -23.46
C THR A 731 13.08 -21.87 -22.16
N GLY A 732 11.96 -21.14 -22.08
CA GLY A 732 11.63 -20.27 -20.97
C GLY A 732 12.36 -18.91 -21.00
N ALA A 733 13.14 -18.64 -22.06
CA ALA A 733 13.97 -17.45 -22.14
C ALA A 733 13.15 -16.18 -22.46
N LEU A 734 13.44 -15.10 -21.74
CA LEU A 734 12.89 -13.78 -22.01
C LEU A 734 13.67 -13.09 -23.14
N GLY A 735 12.94 -12.55 -24.10
CA GLY A 735 13.43 -11.76 -25.22
C GLY A 735 13.31 -10.26 -24.95
N ARG A 736 13.03 -9.49 -26.02
CA ARG A 736 12.98 -8.02 -25.96
C ARG A 736 11.73 -7.53 -25.25
N ILE A 737 11.82 -6.36 -24.64
CA ILE A 737 10.64 -5.61 -24.17
C ILE A 737 9.97 -4.98 -25.38
N ALA A 738 8.80 -5.52 -25.75
CA ALA A 738 8.04 -5.06 -26.90
C ALA A 738 6.57 -5.48 -26.77
N GLU A 739 5.66 -4.62 -27.22
CA GLU A 739 4.26 -4.99 -27.42
C GLU A 739 4.11 -5.93 -28.63
N PRO A 740 3.12 -6.84 -28.65
CA PRO A 740 2.81 -7.64 -29.83
C PRO A 740 2.58 -6.75 -31.06
N PRO A 741 3.11 -7.08 -32.27
CA PRO A 741 3.04 -6.21 -33.45
C PRO A 741 1.64 -5.71 -33.79
N ARG A 742 0.61 -6.54 -33.62
CA ARG A 742 -0.79 -6.18 -33.84
C ARG A 742 -1.30 -5.10 -32.87
N ILE A 743 -0.84 -5.13 -31.63
CA ILE A 743 -1.20 -4.16 -30.58
C ILE A 743 -0.38 -2.88 -30.76
N ALA A 744 0.91 -3.01 -31.10
CA ALA A 744 1.79 -1.90 -31.41
C ALA A 744 1.28 -1.06 -32.60
N ALA A 745 0.63 -1.69 -33.58
CA ALA A 745 0.01 -1.00 -34.71
C ALA A 745 -1.08 0.01 -34.32
N THR A 746 -1.67 -0.11 -33.12
CA THR A 746 -2.68 0.84 -32.62
C THR A 746 -2.12 1.89 -31.64
N ALA A 747 -0.79 2.04 -31.56
CA ALA A 747 -0.13 2.97 -30.62
C ALA A 747 -0.59 4.43 -30.73
N ALA A 748 -1.10 4.85 -31.90
CA ALA A 748 -1.67 6.19 -32.09
C ALA A 748 -2.91 6.48 -31.22
N ALA A 749 -3.56 5.45 -30.67
CA ALA A 749 -4.76 5.58 -29.83
C ALA A 749 -4.45 5.73 -28.32
N GLY A 750 -3.21 6.10 -27.97
CA GLY A 750 -2.79 6.36 -26.60
C GLY A 750 -2.09 5.20 -25.90
N ARG A 751 -1.98 5.29 -24.58
CA ARG A 751 -1.23 4.35 -23.73
C ARG A 751 -1.99 3.03 -23.57
N LEU A 752 -1.28 1.90 -23.75
CA LEU A 752 -1.84 0.57 -23.53
C LEU A 752 -2.14 0.32 -22.04
N ILE A 753 -3.22 -0.40 -21.75
CA ILE A 753 -3.54 -0.88 -20.41
C ILE A 753 -3.34 -2.40 -20.35
N PRO A 754 -2.17 -2.89 -19.88
CA PRO A 754 -1.84 -4.32 -19.89
C PRO A 754 -2.85 -5.20 -19.13
N ALA A 755 -3.39 -4.68 -18.02
CA ALA A 755 -4.36 -5.41 -17.19
C ALA A 755 -5.68 -5.79 -17.90
N TYR A 756 -6.04 -5.09 -18.99
CA TYR A 756 -7.25 -5.34 -19.77
C TYR A 756 -6.95 -5.77 -21.20
N THR A 757 -5.70 -6.13 -21.48
CA THR A 757 -5.24 -6.57 -22.79
C THR A 757 -5.09 -8.09 -22.80
N ARG A 758 -5.65 -8.73 -23.84
CA ARG A 758 -5.76 -10.17 -24.01
C ARG A 758 -5.60 -10.52 -25.48
N LEU A 759 -4.73 -11.48 -25.77
CA LEU A 759 -4.56 -12.00 -27.12
C LEU A 759 -4.19 -13.47 -27.01
N MET A 760 -5.04 -14.35 -27.53
CA MET A 760 -4.88 -15.80 -27.46
C MET A 760 -4.96 -16.41 -28.86
N PRO A 761 -4.25 -17.51 -29.15
CA PRO A 761 -4.25 -18.12 -30.48
C PRO A 761 -5.54 -18.91 -30.70
N LEU A 762 -6.16 -18.87 -31.88
CA LEU A 762 -7.39 -19.63 -32.14
C LEU A 762 -7.20 -21.13 -31.87
N GLN A 763 -8.08 -21.72 -31.06
CA GLN A 763 -8.09 -23.16 -30.77
C GLN A 763 -9.26 -23.84 -31.47
N PRO A 764 -9.15 -25.13 -31.82
CA PRO A 764 -10.24 -25.87 -32.44
C PRO A 764 -11.53 -25.82 -31.59
N GLY A 765 -12.67 -25.49 -32.21
CA GLY A 765 -13.97 -25.35 -31.55
C GLY A 765 -14.37 -23.94 -31.15
N LEU A 766 -13.46 -22.97 -31.29
CA LEU A 766 -13.71 -21.56 -30.99
C LEU A 766 -13.96 -20.72 -32.25
N GLU A 767 -14.13 -21.35 -33.41
CA GLU A 767 -14.27 -20.67 -34.71
C GLU A 767 -15.54 -19.81 -34.78
N ASN A 768 -16.60 -20.22 -34.06
CA ASN A 768 -17.88 -19.52 -34.00
C ASN A 768 -18.01 -18.63 -32.76
N THR A 769 -16.88 -18.12 -32.25
CA THR A 769 -16.87 -17.33 -31.02
C THR A 769 -17.83 -16.11 -31.09
N PRO A 770 -18.62 -15.85 -30.03
CA PRO A 770 -19.49 -14.69 -30.00
C PRO A 770 -18.73 -13.37 -29.81
N LEU A 771 -17.43 -13.39 -29.48
CA LEU A 771 -16.61 -12.20 -29.30
C LEU A 771 -15.81 -11.80 -30.56
N GLY A 772 -15.95 -12.56 -31.64
CA GLY A 772 -15.28 -12.32 -32.92
C GLY A 772 -13.85 -12.89 -32.99
N THR A 773 -13.44 -13.25 -34.21
CA THR A 773 -12.09 -13.73 -34.55
C THR A 773 -11.75 -13.36 -36.00
N ASP A 774 -10.47 -13.23 -36.32
CA ASP A 774 -9.95 -13.13 -37.68
C ASP A 774 -9.53 -14.49 -38.27
N GLY A 775 -9.76 -15.59 -37.55
CA GLY A 775 -9.35 -16.94 -37.91
C GLY A 775 -7.94 -17.32 -37.44
N VAL A 776 -7.22 -16.43 -36.75
CA VAL A 776 -5.88 -16.70 -36.21
C VAL A 776 -5.81 -16.44 -34.70
N VAL A 777 -6.44 -15.37 -34.22
CA VAL A 777 -6.38 -14.95 -32.81
C VAL A 777 -7.77 -14.62 -32.23
N LEU A 778 -7.82 -14.58 -30.90
CA LEU A 778 -8.96 -14.27 -30.05
C LEU A 778 -8.56 -13.18 -29.05
N GLY A 779 -9.52 -12.36 -28.63
CA GLY A 779 -9.33 -11.36 -27.57
C GLY A 779 -9.36 -9.91 -28.05
N SER A 780 -8.87 -9.02 -27.19
CA SER A 780 -8.93 -7.57 -27.36
C SER A 780 -7.88 -6.84 -26.54
N TRP A 781 -7.57 -5.60 -26.93
CA TRP A 781 -6.61 -4.75 -26.25
C TRP A 781 -7.15 -3.34 -26.08
N VAL A 782 -6.80 -2.71 -24.96
CA VAL A 782 -7.38 -1.44 -24.51
C VAL A 782 -6.31 -0.38 -24.42
N ARG A 783 -6.53 0.75 -25.10
CA ARG A 783 -5.70 1.96 -25.01
C ARG A 783 -6.50 3.13 -24.46
N VAL A 784 -5.80 4.01 -23.73
CA VAL A 784 -6.36 5.23 -23.15
C VAL A 784 -5.52 6.40 -23.62
N ASP A 785 -6.16 7.37 -24.25
CA ASP A 785 -5.55 8.63 -24.66
C ASP A 785 -5.58 9.67 -23.51
N ASP A 786 -4.83 10.77 -23.66
CA ASP A 786 -4.71 11.82 -22.65
C ASP A 786 -6.06 12.51 -22.35
N ASP A 787 -6.95 12.55 -23.34
CA ASP A 787 -8.33 13.04 -23.21
C ASP A 787 -9.29 12.06 -22.49
N ARG A 788 -8.75 10.92 -22.03
CA ARG A 788 -9.47 9.81 -21.40
C ARG A 788 -10.47 9.10 -22.32
N THR A 789 -10.28 9.19 -23.63
CA THR A 789 -10.93 8.32 -24.60
C THR A 789 -10.33 6.92 -24.51
N VAL A 790 -11.16 5.90 -24.29
CA VAL A 790 -10.79 4.49 -24.38
C VAL A 790 -11.03 3.98 -25.79
N THR A 791 -9.98 3.44 -26.39
CA THR A 791 -10.02 2.72 -27.65
C THR A 791 -9.73 1.24 -27.40
N THR A 792 -10.70 0.39 -27.71
CA THR A 792 -10.53 -1.07 -27.64
C THR A 792 -10.48 -1.64 -29.04
N GLY A 793 -9.38 -2.28 -29.38
CA GLY A 793 -9.25 -3.09 -30.60
C GLY A 793 -9.61 -4.54 -30.31
N THR A 794 -10.38 -5.16 -31.18
CA THR A 794 -10.75 -6.58 -31.10
C THR A 794 -10.04 -7.39 -32.17
N ALA A 795 -9.88 -8.71 -31.95
CA ALA A 795 -9.21 -9.62 -32.88
C ALA A 795 -9.83 -9.62 -34.29
N ASP A 796 -11.14 -9.43 -34.41
CA ASP A 796 -11.90 -9.33 -35.66
C ASP A 796 -11.73 -8.00 -36.43
N GLY A 797 -10.90 -7.09 -35.92
CA GLY A 797 -10.61 -5.79 -36.55
C GLY A 797 -11.65 -4.71 -36.27
N HIS A 798 -12.63 -4.96 -35.40
CA HIS A 798 -13.51 -3.91 -34.91
C HIS A 798 -12.81 -3.01 -33.87
N THR A 799 -13.35 -1.81 -33.71
CA THR A 799 -12.85 -0.84 -32.73
C THR A 799 -14.02 -0.25 -31.96
N ILE A 800 -13.88 -0.18 -30.65
CA ILE A 800 -14.83 0.46 -29.75
C ILE A 800 -14.15 1.70 -29.18
N VAL A 801 -14.78 2.86 -29.37
CA VAL A 801 -14.27 4.13 -28.85
C VAL A 801 -15.31 4.68 -27.89
N LEU A 802 -14.96 4.82 -26.62
CA LEU A 802 -15.85 5.34 -25.58
C LEU A 802 -15.11 6.33 -24.68
N PRO A 803 -15.76 7.41 -24.22
CA PRO A 803 -15.18 8.27 -23.19
C PRO A 803 -15.19 7.54 -21.84
N LEU A 804 -14.10 7.63 -21.07
CA LEU A 804 -14.13 7.27 -19.65
C LEU A 804 -14.86 8.35 -18.87
N HIS A 805 -16.02 8.00 -18.31
CA HIS A 805 -16.78 8.87 -17.44
C HIS A 805 -16.37 8.64 -15.98
N GLY A 806 -16.16 9.71 -15.20
CA GLY A 806 -15.95 9.62 -13.75
C GLY A 806 -14.50 9.67 -13.23
N ARG A 807 -14.34 9.44 -11.91
CA ARG A 807 -13.07 9.59 -11.14
C ARG A 807 -12.07 8.44 -11.33
N SER A 808 -12.54 7.27 -11.76
CA SER A 808 -11.76 6.10 -12.14
C SER A 808 -12.41 5.50 -13.39
N ALA A 809 -11.67 4.69 -14.16
CA ALA A 809 -12.33 3.79 -15.08
C ALA A 809 -13.09 2.76 -14.23
N ASP A 810 -14.40 2.94 -14.08
CA ASP A 810 -15.27 1.97 -13.39
C ASP A 810 -15.29 0.63 -14.14
N GLY A 811 -14.82 0.62 -15.39
CA GLY A 811 -14.41 -0.54 -16.15
C GLY A 811 -13.94 -0.15 -17.55
N TYR A 812 -13.41 -1.13 -18.29
CA TYR A 812 -12.97 -0.94 -19.67
C TYR A 812 -13.80 -1.79 -20.63
N PRO A 813 -14.32 -1.24 -21.74
CA PRO A 813 -14.94 -2.03 -22.79
C PRO A 813 -13.90 -2.99 -23.39
N VAL A 814 -14.24 -4.26 -23.53
CA VAL A 814 -13.34 -5.31 -24.01
C VAL A 814 -13.86 -6.03 -25.24
N GLY A 815 -15.10 -5.79 -25.66
CA GLY A 815 -15.64 -6.41 -26.86
C GLY A 815 -17.14 -6.19 -27.02
N ARG A 816 -17.68 -6.71 -28.12
CA ARG A 816 -19.12 -6.78 -28.37
C ARG A 816 -19.53 -8.24 -28.45
N LEU A 817 -20.53 -8.62 -27.68
CA LEU A 817 -21.05 -9.98 -27.68
C LEU A 817 -22.04 -10.15 -28.83
N ALA A 818 -21.72 -10.96 -29.83
CA ALA A 818 -22.64 -11.29 -30.92
C ALA A 818 -23.71 -12.27 -30.42
N LEU A 819 -24.96 -11.82 -30.39
CA LEU A 819 -26.13 -12.60 -30.01
C LEU A 819 -27.03 -12.85 -31.23
N PRO A 820 -27.82 -13.94 -31.25
CA PRO A 820 -28.79 -14.17 -32.30
C PRO A 820 -29.79 -13.00 -32.41
N GLY A 821 -30.27 -12.74 -33.63
CA GLY A 821 -31.17 -11.62 -33.88
C GLY A 821 -30.50 -10.23 -33.85
N ALA A 822 -29.20 -10.16 -34.16
CA ALA A 822 -28.41 -8.93 -34.25
C ALA A 822 -28.17 -8.16 -32.93
N GLY A 823 -28.34 -8.81 -31.78
CA GLY A 823 -27.92 -8.24 -30.49
C GLY A 823 -26.40 -8.11 -30.42
N ARG A 824 -25.89 -6.94 -30.00
CA ARG A 824 -24.44 -6.66 -29.88
C ARG A 824 -24.10 -5.84 -28.62
N PRO A 825 -24.48 -6.28 -27.40
CA PRO A 825 -24.17 -5.54 -26.19
C PRO A 825 -22.64 -5.43 -26.01
N ILE A 826 -22.21 -4.30 -25.44
CA ILE A 826 -20.81 -4.08 -25.10
C ILE A 826 -20.49 -4.84 -23.82
N VAL A 827 -19.39 -5.59 -23.83
CA VAL A 827 -18.85 -6.25 -22.64
C VAL A 827 -17.80 -5.32 -22.02
N THR A 828 -17.94 -5.07 -20.73
CA THR A 828 -17.02 -4.23 -19.95
C THR A 828 -16.42 -5.06 -18.81
N VAL A 829 -15.11 -4.95 -18.58
CA VAL A 829 -14.45 -5.54 -17.39
C VAL A 829 -14.33 -4.46 -16.33
N LEU A 830 -14.88 -4.71 -15.15
CA LEU A 830 -14.84 -3.83 -14.00
C LEU A 830 -13.65 -4.17 -13.09
N GLY A 831 -13.38 -3.33 -12.09
CA GLY A 831 -12.43 -3.65 -11.03
C GLY A 831 -12.88 -4.89 -10.22
N GLY A 832 -11.93 -5.66 -9.67
CA GLY A 832 -12.24 -6.83 -8.82
C GLY A 832 -12.72 -8.08 -9.57
N GLY A 833 -12.58 -8.12 -10.90
CA GLY A 833 -12.87 -9.29 -11.74
C GLY A 833 -14.32 -9.36 -12.25
N GLU A 834 -15.18 -8.40 -11.94
CA GLU A 834 -16.57 -8.41 -12.41
C GLU A 834 -16.68 -8.03 -13.90
N LEU A 835 -17.67 -8.62 -14.60
CA LEU A 835 -18.03 -8.29 -15.97
C LEU A 835 -19.37 -7.55 -16.00
N ALA A 836 -19.58 -6.72 -17.02
CA ALA A 836 -20.85 -6.06 -17.25
C ALA A 836 -21.24 -6.12 -18.73
N LEU A 837 -22.54 -6.21 -18.99
CA LEU A 837 -23.13 -5.96 -20.30
C LEU A 837 -23.73 -4.56 -20.31
N ALA A 838 -23.59 -3.87 -21.43
CA ALA A 838 -24.17 -2.55 -21.65
C ALA A 838 -24.79 -2.44 -23.05
N HIS A 839 -25.60 -1.40 -23.26
CA HIS A 839 -26.16 -1.11 -24.57
C HIS A 839 -25.06 -0.96 -25.65
N PRO A 840 -25.35 -1.28 -26.93
CA PRO A 840 -24.38 -1.20 -28.02
C PRO A 840 -23.78 0.20 -28.24
N ASP A 841 -24.49 1.24 -27.82
CA ASP A 841 -24.17 2.65 -27.93
C ASP A 841 -24.00 3.29 -26.53
N MET A 842 -23.47 2.51 -25.58
CA MET A 842 -23.19 2.94 -24.20
C MET A 842 -22.61 4.36 -24.17
N ALA A 843 -23.31 5.26 -23.48
CA ALA A 843 -22.87 6.63 -23.23
C ALA A 843 -22.32 6.77 -21.80
N GLY A 844 -22.74 5.92 -20.86
CA GLY A 844 -22.25 5.95 -19.48
C GLY A 844 -22.55 4.67 -18.71
N THR A 845 -22.13 4.61 -17.44
CA THR A 845 -22.33 3.45 -16.55
C THR A 845 -23.81 3.14 -16.29
N ALA A 846 -24.68 4.14 -16.35
CA ALA A 846 -26.14 3.99 -16.25
C ALA A 846 -26.76 3.15 -17.38
N ASP A 847 -26.03 2.91 -18.49
CA ASP A 847 -26.49 2.07 -19.60
C ASP A 847 -26.19 0.58 -19.42
N ARG A 848 -25.60 0.16 -18.29
CA ARG A 848 -25.34 -1.24 -17.98
C ARG A 848 -26.65 -2.02 -17.85
N THR A 849 -26.80 -3.06 -18.66
CA THR A 849 -27.96 -3.95 -18.68
C THR A 849 -27.81 -5.09 -17.67
N ALA A 850 -26.59 -5.59 -17.45
CA ALA A 850 -26.29 -6.66 -16.50
C ALA A 850 -24.94 -6.46 -15.81
N LEU A 851 -24.85 -6.94 -14.56
CA LEU A 851 -23.61 -7.13 -13.81
C LEU A 851 -23.41 -8.62 -13.56
N LEU A 852 -22.21 -9.11 -13.83
CA LEU A 852 -21.89 -10.52 -13.96
C LEU A 852 -20.59 -10.79 -13.19
N PRO A 853 -20.66 -11.05 -11.88
CA PRO A 853 -19.47 -11.33 -11.09
C PRO A 853 -18.88 -12.69 -11.51
N THR A 854 -17.61 -12.71 -11.92
CA THR A 854 -16.94 -13.95 -12.33
C THR A 854 -16.75 -14.91 -11.16
N LEU A 855 -16.73 -16.21 -11.46
CA LEU A 855 -16.57 -17.29 -10.47
C LEU A 855 -17.67 -17.24 -9.39
N LYS A 856 -18.84 -16.71 -9.75
CA LYS A 856 -20.06 -16.68 -8.93
C LYS A 856 -21.27 -17.09 -9.79
N PRO A 857 -22.41 -17.43 -9.17
CA PRO A 857 -23.64 -17.66 -9.91
C PRO A 857 -24.09 -16.37 -10.61
N GLY A 858 -24.76 -16.49 -11.76
CA GLY A 858 -25.23 -15.34 -12.55
C GLY A 858 -26.30 -14.47 -11.86
N GLY A 859 -26.83 -14.93 -10.71
CA GLY A 859 -27.78 -14.17 -9.91
C GLY A 859 -29.06 -13.86 -10.69
N TRP A 860 -29.67 -12.69 -10.43
CA TRP A 860 -30.89 -12.29 -11.14
C TRP A 860 -30.63 -11.84 -12.57
N GLN A 861 -29.40 -11.46 -12.90
CA GLN A 861 -29.03 -10.86 -14.18
C GLN A 861 -28.65 -11.91 -15.23
N ALA A 862 -28.29 -13.11 -14.79
CA ALA A 862 -28.04 -14.28 -15.63
C ALA A 862 -28.47 -15.57 -14.89
N ALA A 863 -29.76 -15.66 -14.53
CA ALA A 863 -30.28 -16.75 -13.70
C ALA A 863 -30.20 -18.14 -14.36
N GLY A 864 -30.15 -18.22 -15.69
CA GLY A 864 -29.90 -19.45 -16.43
C GLY A 864 -28.42 -19.87 -16.46
N THR A 865 -27.53 -19.08 -15.88
CA THR A 865 -26.08 -19.31 -15.87
C THR A 865 -25.67 -19.71 -14.45
N ALA A 866 -25.43 -21.01 -14.26
CA ALA A 866 -25.03 -21.58 -12.98
C ALA A 866 -23.71 -20.99 -12.45
N VAL A 867 -22.76 -20.67 -13.35
CA VAL A 867 -21.53 -19.97 -13.00
C VAL A 867 -21.06 -19.05 -14.13
N VAL A 868 -20.75 -17.80 -13.80
CA VAL A 868 -20.18 -16.84 -14.75
C VAL A 868 -18.68 -17.08 -14.84
N LEU A 869 -18.20 -17.55 -16.00
CA LEU A 869 -16.78 -17.74 -16.23
C LEU A 869 -16.05 -16.41 -16.53
N PRO A 870 -14.72 -16.35 -16.31
CA PRO A 870 -13.90 -15.26 -16.83
C PRO A 870 -14.06 -15.09 -18.35
N LEU A 871 -13.85 -13.86 -18.82
CA LEU A 871 -14.09 -13.48 -20.22
C LEU A 871 -13.34 -14.36 -21.25
N ASP A 872 -12.16 -14.90 -20.92
CA ASP A 872 -11.38 -15.75 -21.82
C ASP A 872 -12.12 -17.03 -22.25
N TYR A 873 -13.07 -17.47 -21.42
CA TYR A 873 -13.90 -18.64 -21.66
C TYR A 873 -15.21 -18.32 -22.39
N TRP A 874 -15.57 -17.05 -22.52
CA TRP A 874 -16.77 -16.65 -23.26
C TRP A 874 -16.63 -16.93 -24.76
N HIS A 875 -15.41 -17.17 -25.24
CA HIS A 875 -15.16 -17.61 -26.61
C HIS A 875 -15.77 -18.97 -26.94
N ALA A 876 -15.99 -19.84 -25.94
CA ALA A 876 -16.58 -21.18 -26.10
C ALA A 876 -18.12 -21.20 -26.03
N LEU A 877 -18.75 -20.05 -25.78
CA LEU A 877 -20.21 -19.96 -25.63
C LEU A 877 -20.92 -20.07 -26.99
N THR A 878 -22.04 -20.79 -27.01
CA THR A 878 -22.89 -21.00 -28.19
C THR A 878 -24.35 -20.62 -27.91
N PRO A 879 -25.13 -20.19 -28.93
CA PRO A 879 -26.56 -19.91 -28.75
C PRO A 879 -27.35 -21.10 -28.22
N ARG A 880 -28.18 -20.89 -27.19
CA ARG A 880 -29.09 -21.92 -26.63
C ARG A 880 -30.39 -22.05 -27.42
N ASP A 881 -30.97 -20.93 -27.84
CA ASP A 881 -32.27 -20.85 -28.52
C ASP A 881 -32.35 -19.60 -29.41
N GLU A 882 -32.02 -19.75 -30.68
CA GLU A 882 -32.03 -18.63 -31.64
C GLU A 882 -33.44 -18.04 -31.84
N ALA A 883 -34.49 -18.87 -31.78
CA ALA A 883 -35.86 -18.41 -31.91
C ALA A 883 -36.29 -17.59 -30.69
N GLY A 884 -35.94 -18.06 -29.49
CA GLY A 884 -36.14 -17.33 -28.24
C GLY A 884 -35.40 -15.98 -28.23
N SER A 885 -34.15 -15.95 -28.69
CA SER A 885 -33.39 -14.70 -28.87
C SER A 885 -34.08 -13.71 -29.80
N LEU A 886 -34.69 -14.16 -30.91
CA LEU A 886 -35.46 -13.28 -31.81
C LEU A 886 -36.69 -12.69 -31.12
N VAL A 887 -37.38 -13.46 -30.26
CA VAL A 887 -38.50 -12.96 -29.46
C VAL A 887 -38.04 -11.83 -28.52
N LEU A 888 -36.87 -11.98 -27.90
CA LEU A 888 -36.30 -10.96 -27.01
C LEU A 888 -36.05 -9.61 -27.72
N ARG A 889 -35.69 -9.64 -29.01
CA ARG A 889 -35.49 -8.42 -29.81
C ARG A 889 -36.79 -7.65 -30.08
N ALA A 890 -37.94 -8.31 -29.98
CA ALA A 890 -39.26 -7.74 -30.28
C ALA A 890 -40.10 -7.41 -29.03
N VAL A 891 -39.54 -7.53 -27.82
CA VAL A 891 -40.28 -7.32 -26.55
C VAL A 891 -40.81 -5.89 -26.43
N THR A 892 -42.14 -5.80 -26.23
CA THR A 892 -42.86 -4.55 -25.97
C THR A 892 -42.85 -4.18 -24.49
N GLU A 893 -43.17 -2.92 -24.18
CA GLU A 893 -43.26 -2.44 -22.79
C GLU A 893 -44.43 -3.09 -22.03
N ASP A 894 -45.56 -3.37 -22.71
CA ASP A 894 -46.69 -4.09 -22.14
C ASP A 894 -46.32 -5.53 -21.75
N GLN A 895 -45.56 -6.22 -22.60
CA GLN A 895 -45.03 -7.55 -22.28
C GLN A 895 -44.05 -7.50 -21.09
N ALA A 896 -43.20 -6.47 -21.02
CA ALA A 896 -42.30 -6.28 -19.90
C ALA A 896 -43.05 -5.99 -18.58
N ALA A 897 -44.14 -5.20 -18.61
CA ALA A 897 -45.02 -5.01 -17.46
C ALA A 897 -45.65 -6.33 -17.01
N GLY A 898 -46.16 -7.14 -17.96
CA GLY A 898 -46.68 -8.48 -17.68
C GLY A 898 -45.63 -9.43 -17.09
N LEU A 899 -44.38 -9.34 -17.52
CA LEU A 899 -43.26 -10.09 -16.92
C LEU A 899 -42.99 -9.66 -15.47
N ILE A 900 -43.00 -8.35 -15.17
CA ILE A 900 -42.84 -7.84 -13.81
C ILE A 900 -43.97 -8.33 -12.91
N ASP A 901 -45.20 -8.38 -13.41
CA ASP A 901 -46.36 -8.90 -12.68
C ASP A 901 -46.23 -10.39 -12.39
N ALA A 902 -45.87 -11.19 -13.40
CA ALA A 902 -45.64 -12.62 -13.26
C ALA A 902 -44.46 -12.93 -12.31
N ALA A 903 -43.45 -12.06 -12.29
CA ALA A 903 -42.27 -12.17 -11.43
C ALA A 903 -42.40 -11.41 -10.10
N TRP A 904 -43.59 -10.95 -9.70
CA TRP A 904 -43.76 -10.25 -8.42
C TRP A 904 -43.57 -11.22 -7.23
N PRO A 905 -42.91 -10.82 -6.12
CA PRO A 905 -42.65 -11.75 -5.01
C PRO A 905 -43.93 -12.02 -4.23
N VAL A 906 -44.48 -13.22 -4.42
CA VAL A 906 -45.63 -13.72 -3.66
C VAL A 906 -45.18 -14.93 -2.86
N GLY A 907 -45.56 -14.98 -1.58
CA GLY A 907 -45.29 -16.14 -0.74
C GLY A 907 -46.23 -17.30 -1.07
N ASP A 908 -45.69 -18.52 -1.13
CA ASP A 908 -46.47 -19.73 -1.43
C ASP A 908 -47.40 -20.15 -0.28
N LYS A 909 -47.16 -19.65 0.93
CA LYS A 909 -47.98 -19.93 2.11
C LYS A 909 -49.02 -18.81 2.32
N PRO A 910 -50.29 -19.13 2.60
CA PRO A 910 -51.27 -18.13 2.97
C PRO A 910 -50.81 -17.41 4.24
N VAL A 911 -50.64 -16.09 4.14
CA VAL A 911 -50.33 -15.21 5.27
C VAL A 911 -51.66 -14.67 5.83
N PRO A 912 -51.92 -14.79 7.14
CA PRO A 912 -53.09 -14.20 7.80
C PRO A 912 -53.29 -12.73 7.41
N GLU A 913 -54.54 -12.28 7.24
CA GLU A 913 -54.86 -10.94 6.73
C GLU A 913 -54.22 -9.80 7.53
N ASP A 914 -54.11 -9.97 8.85
CA ASP A 914 -53.51 -9.03 9.80
C ASP A 914 -51.98 -8.92 9.69
N GLU A 915 -51.31 -9.91 9.10
CA GLU A 915 -49.86 -9.91 8.86
C GLU A 915 -49.49 -9.49 7.42
N GLN A 916 -50.49 -9.25 6.56
CA GLN A 916 -50.25 -8.89 5.15
C GLN A 916 -49.75 -7.46 5.03
N ARG A 917 -48.57 -7.31 4.43
CA ARG A 917 -47.99 -6.00 4.12
C ARG A 917 -48.25 -5.67 2.65
N TRP A 918 -48.58 -4.42 2.38
CA TRP A 918 -48.87 -3.91 1.05
C TRP A 918 -47.92 -2.77 0.69
N ILE A 919 -47.69 -2.59 -0.60
CA ILE A 919 -46.99 -1.44 -1.15
C ILE A 919 -47.80 -0.91 -2.33
N THR A 920 -47.91 0.41 -2.46
CA THR A 920 -48.52 1.05 -3.63
C THR A 920 -47.40 1.46 -4.56
N VAL A 921 -47.40 0.88 -5.76
CA VAL A 921 -46.41 1.17 -6.78
C VAL A 921 -47.14 1.72 -8.00
N GLN A 922 -46.83 2.95 -8.40
CA GLN A 922 -47.43 3.60 -9.57
C GLN A 922 -48.97 3.50 -9.58
N GLY A 923 -49.61 3.66 -8.42
CA GLY A 923 -51.06 3.56 -8.25
C GLY A 923 -51.64 2.15 -8.09
N VAL A 924 -50.82 1.09 -8.22
CA VAL A 924 -51.25 -0.31 -8.06
C VAL A 924 -50.84 -0.83 -6.68
N ARG A 925 -51.83 -1.30 -5.90
CA ARG A 925 -51.60 -1.92 -4.58
C ARG A 925 -51.15 -3.37 -4.74
N ARG A 926 -49.92 -3.69 -4.30
CA ARG A 926 -49.29 -5.01 -4.43
C ARG A 926 -48.95 -5.59 -3.07
N LYS A 927 -49.09 -6.91 -2.91
CA LYS A 927 -48.75 -7.62 -1.67
C LYS A 927 -47.23 -7.81 -1.57
N LEU A 928 -46.66 -7.60 -0.39
CA LEU A 928 -45.25 -7.85 -0.13
C LEU A 928 -45.05 -9.28 0.40
N ALA A 929 -44.08 -10.00 -0.16
CA ALA A 929 -43.64 -11.27 0.41
C ALA A 929 -43.04 -11.05 1.80
N THR A 930 -43.52 -11.82 2.78
CA THR A 930 -43.06 -11.79 4.17
C THR A 930 -41.90 -12.75 4.43
N SER A 931 -41.80 -13.86 3.68
CA SER A 931 -40.71 -14.82 3.82
C SER A 931 -39.47 -14.43 2.99
N LYS A 932 -38.28 -14.67 3.56
CA LYS A 932 -37.01 -14.48 2.84
C LYS A 932 -36.89 -15.41 1.63
N ASP A 933 -37.42 -16.64 1.75
CA ASP A 933 -37.34 -17.66 0.70
C ASP A 933 -38.12 -17.25 -0.54
N ALA A 934 -39.34 -16.71 -0.38
CA ALA A 934 -40.15 -16.22 -1.51
C ALA A 934 -39.48 -15.05 -2.26
N ARG A 935 -38.63 -14.27 -1.58
CA ARG A 935 -37.85 -13.18 -2.20
C ARG A 935 -36.58 -13.68 -2.91
N ARG A 936 -36.10 -14.87 -2.56
CA ARG A 936 -34.89 -15.48 -3.12
C ARG A 936 -35.16 -16.52 -4.19
N ARG A 937 -36.41 -16.98 -4.33
CA ARG A 937 -36.82 -17.99 -5.30
C ARG A 937 -36.99 -17.39 -6.70
N LEU A 938 -36.53 -18.12 -7.71
CA LEU A 938 -36.79 -17.80 -9.11
C LEU A 938 -38.31 -17.88 -9.40
N PRO A 939 -38.88 -16.94 -10.16
CA PRO A 939 -40.29 -17.03 -10.58
C PRO A 939 -40.57 -18.30 -11.39
N ASN A 940 -41.78 -18.84 -11.25
CA ASN A 940 -42.20 -20.02 -12.00
C ASN A 940 -42.36 -19.71 -13.50
N HIS A 941 -41.95 -20.64 -14.34
CA HIS A 941 -41.96 -20.50 -15.80
C HIS A 941 -43.34 -20.25 -16.46
N PRO A 942 -44.49 -20.81 -16.00
CA PRO A 942 -45.74 -20.70 -16.75
C PRO A 942 -46.20 -19.25 -17.00
N GLY A 943 -46.04 -18.36 -16.03
CA GLY A 943 -46.39 -16.94 -16.19
C GLY A 943 -45.44 -16.20 -17.14
N ILE A 944 -44.15 -16.53 -17.08
CA ILE A 944 -43.11 -15.95 -17.93
C ILE A 944 -43.26 -16.42 -19.39
N ALA A 945 -43.46 -17.71 -19.60
CA ALA A 945 -43.68 -18.31 -20.92
C ALA A 945 -45.00 -17.84 -21.57
N ALA A 946 -46.03 -17.55 -20.76
CA ALA A 946 -47.28 -16.96 -21.27
C ALA A 946 -47.09 -15.52 -21.77
N ALA A 947 -46.23 -14.72 -21.13
CA ALA A 947 -45.94 -13.35 -21.55
C ALA A 947 -45.07 -13.29 -22.82
N LEU A 948 -44.17 -14.26 -23.00
CA LEU A 948 -43.29 -14.38 -24.18
C LEU A 948 -43.40 -15.77 -24.84
N PRO A 949 -44.51 -16.04 -25.56
CA PRO A 949 -44.70 -17.30 -26.24
C PRO A 949 -43.71 -17.41 -27.41
N GLY A 950 -42.75 -18.33 -27.32
CA GLY A 950 -41.72 -18.54 -28.36
C GLY A 950 -40.32 -18.81 -27.81
N ILE A 951 -40.09 -18.60 -26.51
CA ILE A 951 -38.88 -19.05 -25.82
C ILE A 951 -39.07 -20.51 -25.42
N GLY A 952 -38.27 -21.41 -25.99
CA GLY A 952 -38.39 -22.86 -25.77
C GLY A 952 -37.38 -23.42 -24.76
N HIS A 953 -36.24 -22.75 -24.57
CA HIS A 953 -35.17 -23.26 -23.72
C HIS A 953 -35.36 -22.89 -22.23
N PRO A 954 -35.32 -23.86 -21.29
CA PRO A 954 -35.61 -23.62 -19.87
C PRO A 954 -34.63 -22.64 -19.21
N LEU A 955 -33.32 -22.76 -19.48
CA LEU A 955 -32.33 -21.82 -18.92
C LEU A 955 -32.47 -20.40 -19.47
N LEU A 956 -33.00 -20.24 -20.69
CA LEU A 956 -33.28 -18.90 -21.23
C LEU A 956 -34.50 -18.29 -20.53
N LEU A 957 -35.53 -19.10 -20.25
CA LEU A 957 -36.67 -18.70 -19.41
C LEU A 957 -36.24 -18.33 -17.99
N ASP A 958 -35.29 -19.06 -17.39
CA ASP A 958 -34.72 -18.72 -16.09
C ASP A 958 -34.10 -17.33 -16.11
N GLY A 959 -33.30 -17.02 -17.13
CA GLY A 959 -32.70 -15.68 -17.31
C GLY A 959 -33.73 -14.56 -17.41
N VAL A 960 -34.77 -14.75 -18.21
CA VAL A 960 -35.87 -13.78 -18.33
C VAL A 960 -36.62 -13.62 -17.00
N ALA A 961 -36.90 -14.72 -16.31
CA ALA A 961 -37.55 -14.71 -15.00
C ALA A 961 -36.70 -13.97 -13.96
N GLY A 962 -35.38 -14.15 -13.99
CA GLY A 962 -34.42 -13.46 -13.13
C GLY A 962 -34.43 -11.95 -13.35
N LEU A 963 -34.39 -11.50 -14.61
CA LEU A 963 -34.42 -10.07 -14.94
C LEU A 963 -35.78 -9.43 -14.61
N ALA A 964 -36.88 -10.15 -14.84
CA ALA A 964 -38.21 -9.71 -14.42
C ALA A 964 -38.30 -9.57 -12.89
N ARG A 965 -37.69 -10.48 -12.13
CA ARG A 965 -37.54 -10.37 -10.67
C ARG A 965 -36.69 -9.18 -10.27
N ALA A 966 -35.56 -8.94 -10.95
CA ALA A 966 -34.71 -7.78 -10.69
C ALA A 966 -35.47 -6.46 -10.93
N ALA A 967 -36.27 -6.40 -11.99
CA ALA A 967 -37.14 -5.28 -12.30
C ALA A 967 -38.24 -5.10 -11.23
N ALA A 968 -38.90 -6.17 -10.78
CA ALA A 968 -39.87 -6.09 -9.69
C ALA A 968 -39.23 -5.56 -8.38
N ASN A 969 -38.02 -6.02 -8.04
CA ASN A 969 -37.28 -5.54 -6.88
C ASN A 969 -36.85 -4.06 -7.02
N LEU A 970 -36.47 -3.64 -8.23
CA LEU A 970 -36.15 -2.24 -8.54
C LEU A 970 -37.37 -1.35 -8.35
N LEU A 971 -38.51 -1.78 -8.90
CA LEU A 971 -39.79 -1.09 -8.83
C LEU A 971 -40.29 -0.97 -7.38
N GLU A 972 -40.20 -2.05 -6.59
CA GLU A 972 -40.51 -2.01 -5.15
C GLU A 972 -39.61 -1.00 -4.41
N ARG A 973 -38.31 -0.98 -4.71
CA ARG A 973 -37.35 -0.09 -4.05
C ARG A 973 -37.59 1.38 -4.42
N ALA A 974 -37.90 1.67 -5.67
CA ALA A 974 -38.21 3.01 -6.16
C ALA A 974 -39.47 3.57 -5.49
N ALA A 975 -40.53 2.75 -5.39
CA ALA A 975 -41.78 3.15 -4.73
C ALA A 975 -41.59 3.56 -3.25
N ARG A 976 -40.59 3.02 -2.55
CA ARG A 976 -40.32 3.37 -1.14
C ARG A 976 -39.80 4.80 -0.96
N PHE A 977 -39.42 5.53 -2.01
CA PHE A 977 -38.97 6.92 -1.87
C PHE A 977 -40.09 7.87 -1.49
N VAL A 978 -41.33 7.54 -1.84
CA VAL A 978 -42.51 8.31 -1.43
C VAL A 978 -43.19 7.67 -0.21
N PRO A 979 -43.84 8.48 0.66
CA PRO A 979 -44.69 7.97 1.73
C PRO A 979 -45.72 6.98 1.18
N GLN A 980 -45.79 5.80 1.81
CA GLN A 980 -46.79 4.81 1.44
C GLN A 980 -48.09 5.15 2.16
N PRO A 981 -49.26 5.09 1.50
CA PRO A 981 -50.53 5.28 2.17
C PRO A 981 -50.68 4.23 3.29
N ASP A 982 -51.17 4.64 4.45
CA ASP A 982 -51.46 3.73 5.56
C ASP A 982 -52.39 2.60 5.09
N ALA A 983 -52.05 1.37 5.51
CA ALA A 983 -52.60 0.12 4.99
C ALA A 983 -54.11 -0.04 5.20
#